data_AF-A0A1U9KPQ5-F1
#
_entry.id   AF-A0A1U9KPQ5-F1
#
_cell.length_a   1.000
_cell.length_b   1.000
_cell.length_c   1.000
_cell.angle_alpha   90.00
_cell.angle_beta   90.00
_cell.angle_gamma   90.00
#
_symmetry.space_group_name_H-M   'P 1'
#
loop_
_entity.id
_entity.type
_entity.pdbx_description
1 polymer ?
#
loop_
_entity_poly.entity_id
_entity_poly.type
_entity_poly.pdbx_seq_one_letter_code
_entity_poly.pdbx_strand_id
1 'polypeptide(L)'
;MIEGSADLLPVCLEDLLAARQEVRERDRLIAELRVALAAQRHETRLSQHRLSEIEESTAWRVTSPVRHMARYVPKIVHRSLRRGFQQVRRWRSRATDEQAAPVPIPGAEYTYRPPARLNDRVLSTGRARTDGPMFSIVMGLSASDFGTIIRLVASLRCQWYENWQWVLIADRIDPLVQALLEALQDTRIVYRAIEGTMVERMASGWRESRGEYVIFLREDDELTEDCLYELDIALTSVSADVVYSDEDILDENGAVVPYFKPDWSPDTLMSLPYIGHACAIRRTLLDDAGGVSSACSDGPFWDVLLRVTERAQRILHVPKVLYHRRGQAAVEPGVMARTAALARRGAAGRLEPVPEAPGYFRVVYAATGTPLISIIIPTRDHGAMLLRNIDSVRNVAAWQDVEFVILDNGSRDGETRDILDNLSTNSRVSVIRHDRPFNYAELNNIGARRAQGELLLFMNDDMTLLTADALERMAGLAQRKHIGAVGAKLLYPEGQGIQHVGVMNIGYGPVHAMKGCAAEDCGAFMRAVLDYDWSSVTGACLMIERTKFDAVGGFDEELPIAYNDSDLCFRLIERGLFNVVCPAAQFLHYESFSRAKDDDTPRRRSRLDADRQRLEARHRDILARDPFHNPNFDPKSAYFMTGRQ
;
A
#
# COMPACT_ATOMS: atom_id res chain seq x y z
N MET A 1 -56.86 20.95 -45.56
CA MET A 1 -55.64 21.08 -46.38
C MET A 1 -54.61 21.76 -45.50
N ILE A 2 -53.71 21.05 -44.83
CA ILE A 2 -52.65 20.25 -45.44
C ILE A 2 -52.51 18.92 -44.69
N GLU A 3 -52.79 17.84 -45.42
CA GLU A 3 -52.24 16.51 -45.22
C GLU A 3 -50.77 16.48 -45.68
N GLY A 4 -49.95 15.60 -45.09
CA GLY A 4 -48.79 15.04 -45.78
C GLY A 4 -47.42 15.37 -45.19
N SER A 5 -46.97 14.55 -44.25
CA SER A 5 -45.63 13.92 -44.26
C SER A 5 -45.45 13.07 -43.01
N ALA A 6 -46.25 12.02 -42.89
CA ALA A 6 -45.86 10.84 -42.13
C ALA A 6 -44.96 10.00 -43.05
N ASP A 7 -43.64 10.11 -42.88
CA ASP A 7 -42.66 9.11 -43.30
C ASP A 7 -41.27 9.50 -42.80
N LEU A 8 -41.05 9.41 -41.48
CA LEU A 8 -39.72 9.29 -40.88
C LEU A 8 -39.82 8.39 -39.63
N LEU A 9 -39.62 7.09 -39.88
CA LEU A 9 -39.23 5.98 -39.00
C LEU A 9 -39.39 6.16 -37.47
N PRO A 10 -40.17 5.29 -36.78
CA PRO A 10 -40.01 5.11 -35.35
C PRO A 10 -38.75 4.27 -35.12
N VAL A 11 -37.61 4.92 -34.89
CA VAL A 11 -36.49 4.21 -34.24
C VAL A 11 -36.96 3.91 -32.83
N CYS A 12 -37.12 2.63 -32.50
CA CYS A 12 -37.56 2.21 -31.18
C CYS A 12 -36.57 2.78 -30.16
N LEU A 13 -37.05 3.28 -29.02
CA LEU A 13 -36.18 3.72 -27.91
C LEU A 13 -35.20 2.60 -27.51
N GLU A 14 -35.61 1.34 -27.67
CA GLU A 14 -34.77 0.15 -27.50
C GLU A 14 -33.62 0.08 -28.51
N ASP A 15 -33.83 0.46 -29.78
CA ASP A 15 -32.77 0.49 -30.80
C ASP A 15 -31.74 1.59 -30.51
N LEU A 16 -32.19 2.74 -29.99
CA LEU A 16 -31.32 3.85 -29.57
C LEU A 16 -30.51 3.49 -28.32
N LEU A 17 -31.09 2.74 -27.38
CA LEU A 17 -30.38 2.23 -26.19
C LEU A 17 -29.40 1.13 -26.55
N ALA A 18 -29.78 0.20 -27.44
CA ALA A 18 -28.90 -0.84 -27.98
C ALA A 18 -27.71 -0.24 -28.74
N ALA A 19 -27.95 0.74 -29.62
CA ALA A 19 -26.89 1.44 -30.33
C ALA A 19 -25.95 2.21 -29.38
N ARG A 20 -26.49 2.80 -28.30
CA ARG A 20 -25.66 3.50 -27.29
C ARG A 20 -24.83 2.54 -26.45
N GLN A 21 -25.34 1.34 -26.18
CA GLN A 21 -24.61 0.27 -25.49
C GLN A 21 -23.50 -0.29 -26.41
N GLU A 22 -23.79 -0.50 -27.68
CA GLU A 22 -22.81 -0.95 -28.69
C GLU A 22 -21.69 0.08 -28.89
N VAL A 23 -21.99 1.38 -28.91
CA VAL A 23 -20.98 2.45 -28.94
C VAL A 23 -20.09 2.44 -27.70
N ARG A 24 -20.66 2.27 -26.49
CA ARG A 24 -19.88 2.18 -25.24
C ARG A 24 -18.96 0.96 -25.20
N GLU A 25 -19.45 -0.18 -25.67
CA GLU A 25 -18.68 -1.41 -25.74
C GLU A 25 -17.54 -1.29 -26.75
N ARG A 26 -17.80 -0.64 -27.89
CA ARG A 26 -16.79 -0.34 -28.90
C ARG A 26 -15.74 0.66 -28.40
N ASP A 27 -16.12 1.69 -27.65
CA ASP A 27 -15.19 2.64 -27.04
C ASP A 27 -14.31 1.98 -25.97
N ARG A 28 -14.88 1.05 -25.18
CA ARG A 28 -14.13 0.22 -24.23
C ARG A 28 -13.10 -0.65 -24.96
N LEU A 29 -13.52 -1.36 -26.01
CA LEU A 29 -12.63 -2.18 -26.85
C LEU A 29 -11.52 -1.34 -27.50
N ILE A 30 -11.83 -0.13 -27.97
CA ILE A 30 -10.82 0.79 -28.52
C ILE A 30 -9.82 1.24 -27.45
N ALA A 31 -10.27 1.49 -26.22
CA ALA A 31 -9.38 1.83 -25.11
C ALA A 31 -8.47 0.66 -24.73
N GLU A 32 -9.02 -0.56 -24.60
CA GLU A 32 -8.25 -1.79 -24.35
C GLU A 32 -7.24 -2.07 -25.46
N LEU A 33 -7.64 -1.92 -26.73
CA LEU A 33 -6.75 -2.08 -27.89
C LEU A 33 -5.66 -1.01 -27.95
N ARG A 34 -5.93 0.23 -27.50
CA ARG A 34 -4.90 1.29 -27.42
C ARG A 34 -3.86 0.98 -26.36
N VAL A 35 -4.26 0.46 -25.20
CA VAL A 35 -3.36 0.01 -24.13
C VAL A 35 -2.52 -1.17 -24.61
N ALA A 36 -3.15 -2.18 -25.23
CA ALA A 36 -2.45 -3.33 -25.80
C ALA A 36 -1.48 -2.91 -26.91
N LEU A 37 -1.86 -2.00 -27.80
CA LEU A 37 -1.01 -1.48 -28.86
C LEU A 37 0.17 -0.66 -28.31
N ALA A 38 -0.03 0.09 -27.21
CA ALA A 38 1.05 0.81 -26.54
C ALA A 38 2.06 -0.17 -25.90
N ALA A 39 1.58 -1.22 -25.24
CA ALA A 39 2.41 -2.28 -24.70
C ALA A 39 3.21 -3.01 -25.80
N GLN A 40 2.56 -3.35 -26.92
CA GLN A 40 3.22 -4.04 -28.03
C GLN A 40 4.24 -3.15 -28.77
N ARG A 41 3.98 -1.84 -28.89
CA ARG A 41 4.95 -0.86 -29.42
C ARG A 41 6.16 -0.71 -28.48
N HIS A 42 5.94 -0.75 -27.18
CA HIS A 42 7.01 -0.72 -26.18
C HIS A 42 7.88 -1.99 -26.27
N GLU A 43 7.27 -3.17 -26.36
CA GLU A 43 7.98 -4.44 -26.52
C GLU A 43 8.78 -4.51 -27.84
N THR A 44 8.24 -3.95 -28.92
CA THR A 44 8.93 -3.82 -30.20
C THR A 44 10.14 -2.89 -30.10
N ARG A 45 10.02 -1.75 -29.40
CA ARG A 45 11.15 -0.82 -29.16
C ARG A 45 12.24 -1.44 -28.28
N LEU A 46 11.85 -2.15 -27.23
CA LEU A 46 12.80 -2.88 -26.38
C LEU A 46 13.52 -3.99 -27.16
N SER A 47 12.81 -4.70 -28.03
CA SER A 47 13.40 -5.74 -28.86
C SER A 47 14.36 -5.17 -29.91
N GLN A 48 14.03 -4.01 -30.51
CA GLN A 48 14.92 -3.28 -31.43
C GLN A 48 16.16 -2.73 -30.71
N HIS A 49 16.00 -2.20 -29.50
CA HIS A 49 17.11 -1.72 -28.67
C HIS A 49 18.03 -2.86 -28.23
N ARG A 50 17.48 -4.01 -27.81
CA ARG A 50 18.27 -5.21 -27.51
C ARG A 50 19.01 -5.73 -28.74
N LEU A 51 18.39 -5.67 -29.92
CA LEU A 51 19.07 -6.04 -31.17
C LEU A 51 20.23 -5.10 -31.47
N SER A 52 20.06 -3.78 -31.33
CA SER A 52 21.14 -2.81 -31.56
C SER A 52 22.27 -2.94 -30.53
N GLU A 53 21.95 -3.15 -29.24
CA GLU A 53 22.95 -3.40 -28.20
C GLU A 53 23.73 -4.69 -28.44
N ILE A 54 23.06 -5.75 -28.89
CA ILE A 54 23.72 -6.98 -29.28
C ILE A 54 24.62 -6.73 -30.48
N GLU A 55 24.14 -6.06 -31.53
CA GLU A 55 24.90 -5.78 -32.75
C GLU A 55 26.12 -4.86 -32.52
N GLU A 56 26.03 -3.94 -31.57
CA GLU A 56 27.10 -2.99 -31.21
C GLU A 56 28.06 -3.52 -30.13
N SER A 57 27.69 -4.57 -29.39
CA SER A 57 28.53 -5.13 -28.33
C SER A 57 29.86 -5.71 -28.84
N THR A 58 30.93 -5.50 -28.06
CA THR A 58 32.28 -6.01 -28.37
C THR A 58 32.30 -7.53 -28.49
N ALA A 59 31.48 -8.24 -27.69
CA ALA A 59 31.32 -9.69 -27.75
C ALA A 59 30.69 -10.18 -29.07
N TRP A 60 29.73 -9.44 -29.63
CA TRP A 60 29.10 -9.77 -30.91
C TRP A 60 30.04 -9.53 -32.10
N ARG A 61 30.90 -8.52 -32.03
CA ARG A 61 31.92 -8.25 -33.05
C ARG A 61 33.07 -9.27 -33.00
N VAL A 62 33.48 -9.67 -31.79
CA VAL A 62 34.56 -10.66 -31.55
C VAL A 62 34.15 -12.09 -31.91
N THR A 63 32.86 -12.43 -31.81
CA THR A 63 32.35 -13.80 -32.12
C THR A 63 32.01 -14.02 -33.59
N SER A 64 32.15 -13.01 -34.46
CA SER A 64 31.83 -13.10 -35.89
C SER A 64 32.51 -14.28 -36.63
N PRO A 65 33.82 -14.56 -36.45
CA PRO A 65 34.48 -15.70 -37.11
C PRO A 65 33.98 -17.06 -36.60
N VAL A 66 33.68 -17.14 -35.29
CA VAL A 66 33.20 -18.36 -34.62
C VAL A 66 31.75 -18.68 -35.02
N ARG A 67 30.91 -17.66 -35.21
CA ARG A 67 29.55 -17.82 -35.73
C ARG A 67 29.54 -18.32 -37.18
N HIS A 68 30.55 -17.94 -37.97
CA HIS A 68 30.69 -18.42 -39.34
C HIS A 68 31.13 -19.89 -39.40
N MET A 69 31.96 -20.33 -38.44
CA MET A 69 32.42 -21.72 -38.30
C MET A 69 31.38 -22.67 -37.66
N ALA A 70 30.48 -22.15 -36.81
CA ALA A 70 29.41 -22.93 -36.17
C ALA A 70 28.39 -23.54 -37.16
N ARG A 71 28.39 -23.10 -38.43
CA ARG A 71 27.60 -23.70 -39.52
C ARG A 71 28.16 -25.02 -40.06
N TYR A 72 29.38 -25.42 -39.69
CA TYR A 72 30.07 -26.58 -40.30
C TYR A 72 30.53 -27.67 -39.32
N VAL A 73 30.11 -27.66 -38.05
CA VAL A 73 30.53 -28.67 -37.06
C VAL A 73 29.45 -29.76 -36.88
N PRO A 74 29.74 -31.04 -37.18
CA PRO A 74 28.79 -32.15 -36.98
C PRO A 74 28.55 -32.46 -35.48
N LYS A 75 27.31 -32.89 -35.17
CA LYS A 75 26.66 -33.04 -33.84
C LYS A 75 27.28 -34.01 -32.81
N ILE A 76 28.59 -34.32 -32.82
CA ILE A 76 29.14 -35.42 -31.98
C ILE A 76 29.96 -34.97 -30.76
N VAL A 77 30.26 -33.68 -30.56
CA VAL A 77 30.98 -33.20 -29.35
C VAL A 77 30.03 -32.59 -28.30
N HIS A 78 28.83 -33.17 -28.14
CA HIS A 78 27.82 -32.66 -27.20
C HIS A 78 27.74 -33.43 -25.86
N ARG A 79 28.54 -34.49 -25.67
CA ARG A 79 28.49 -35.32 -24.46
C ARG A 79 29.54 -34.96 -23.40
N SER A 80 30.69 -34.41 -23.76
CA SER A 80 31.77 -34.13 -22.79
C SER A 80 31.68 -32.75 -22.10
N LEU A 81 30.94 -31.79 -22.68
CA LEU A 81 30.69 -30.47 -22.08
C LEU A 81 29.48 -30.45 -21.11
N ARG A 82 28.69 -31.53 -21.05
CA ARG A 82 27.48 -31.63 -20.22
C ARG A 82 27.74 -31.77 -18.72
N ARG A 83 28.95 -32.18 -18.30
CA ARG A 83 29.30 -32.25 -16.86
C ARG A 83 29.79 -30.92 -16.28
N GLY A 84 30.38 -30.04 -17.10
CA GLY A 84 30.70 -28.66 -16.69
C GLY A 84 29.50 -27.72 -16.70
N PHE A 85 28.55 -27.91 -17.63
CA PHE A 85 27.37 -27.05 -17.77
C PHE A 85 26.23 -27.32 -16.77
N GLN A 86 26.26 -28.45 -16.04
CA GLN A 86 25.28 -28.72 -14.98
C GLN A 86 25.55 -27.95 -13.68
N GLN A 87 26.80 -27.51 -13.43
CA GLN A 87 27.08 -26.57 -12.34
C GLN A 87 26.68 -25.14 -12.73
N VAL A 88 26.94 -24.71 -13.97
CA VAL A 88 26.55 -23.37 -14.46
C VAL A 88 25.03 -23.19 -14.62
N ARG A 89 24.26 -24.25 -14.94
CA ARG A 89 22.78 -24.19 -14.98
C ARG A 89 22.13 -24.03 -13.61
N ARG A 90 22.75 -24.52 -12.52
CA ARG A 90 22.27 -24.28 -11.15
C ARG A 90 22.59 -22.87 -10.63
N TRP A 91 23.62 -22.23 -11.19
CA TRP A 91 23.96 -20.84 -10.88
C TRP A 91 23.12 -19.83 -11.68
N ARG A 92 22.77 -20.13 -12.94
CA ARG A 92 21.89 -19.24 -13.74
C ARG A 92 20.43 -19.28 -13.31
N SER A 93 19.90 -20.40 -12.79
CA SER A 93 18.48 -20.48 -12.40
C SER A 93 18.14 -19.82 -11.05
N ARG A 94 19.09 -19.12 -10.41
CA ARG A 94 18.82 -18.31 -9.20
C ARG A 94 18.96 -16.80 -9.44
N ALA A 95 19.45 -16.40 -10.62
CA ALA A 95 19.77 -15.01 -10.93
C ALA A 95 19.02 -14.47 -12.17
N THR A 96 18.09 -15.23 -12.75
CA THR A 96 17.31 -14.81 -13.93
C THR A 96 15.80 -14.92 -13.76
N ASP A 97 15.29 -15.04 -12.53
CA ASP A 97 13.84 -14.90 -12.25
C ASP A 97 13.42 -13.45 -11.93
N GLU A 98 14.34 -12.48 -11.98
CA GLU A 98 14.06 -11.04 -11.82
C GLU A 98 14.13 -10.30 -13.17
N GLN A 99 13.50 -10.82 -14.22
CA GLN A 99 13.22 -10.05 -15.44
C GLN A 99 11.72 -10.03 -15.72
N ALA A 100 11.11 -8.88 -15.44
CA ALA A 100 9.85 -8.36 -15.97
C ALA A 100 8.89 -9.41 -16.55
N ALA A 101 8.34 -10.26 -15.69
CA ALA A 101 7.03 -10.83 -15.96
C ALA A 101 6.00 -9.69 -15.88
N PRO A 102 4.95 -9.67 -16.72
CA PRO A 102 3.81 -8.79 -16.44
C PRO A 102 3.36 -9.06 -15.01
N VAL A 103 3.20 -8.00 -14.22
CA VAL A 103 2.71 -8.11 -12.84
C VAL A 103 1.40 -8.89 -12.90
N PRO A 104 1.33 -10.09 -12.31
CA PRO A 104 0.11 -10.86 -12.37
C PRO A 104 -0.95 -10.08 -11.58
N ILE A 105 -2.17 -9.99 -12.13
CA ILE A 105 -3.30 -9.35 -11.45
C ILE A 105 -3.50 -10.07 -10.11
N PRO A 106 -3.56 -9.34 -8.97
CA PRO A 106 -3.93 -9.95 -7.71
C PRO A 106 -5.23 -10.76 -7.88
N GLY A 107 -5.17 -12.07 -7.62
CA GLY A 107 -6.34 -12.95 -7.69
C GLY A 107 -6.49 -13.82 -8.95
N ALA A 108 -5.55 -13.87 -9.89
CA ALA A 108 -5.65 -14.72 -11.10
C ALA A 108 -5.84 -16.23 -10.81
N GLU A 109 -5.49 -16.70 -9.60
CA GLU A 109 -5.74 -18.08 -9.12
C GLU A 109 -6.50 -18.10 -7.76
N TYR A 110 -7.14 -17.00 -7.35
CA TYR A 110 -7.89 -16.94 -6.08
C TYR A 110 -9.25 -17.64 -6.21
N THR A 111 -9.63 -18.39 -5.18
CA THR A 111 -10.98 -18.93 -5.03
C THR A 111 -11.36 -18.81 -3.57
N TYR A 112 -12.42 -18.05 -3.32
CA TYR A 112 -12.99 -17.97 -1.98
C TYR A 112 -13.40 -19.37 -1.51
N ARG A 113 -12.93 -19.75 -0.32
CA ARG A 113 -13.32 -21.00 0.34
C ARG A 113 -14.27 -20.66 1.48
N PRO A 114 -15.56 -21.02 1.36
CA PRO A 114 -16.51 -20.83 2.44
C PRO A 114 -16.00 -21.49 3.73
N PRO A 115 -16.27 -20.89 4.90
CA PRO A 115 -15.84 -21.44 6.18
C PRO A 115 -16.45 -22.84 6.35
N ALA A 116 -15.64 -23.79 6.79
CA ALA A 116 -16.16 -25.09 7.16
C ALA A 116 -17.07 -24.92 8.38
N ARG A 117 -18.34 -25.33 8.28
CA ARG A 117 -19.23 -25.36 9.45
C ARG A 117 -18.55 -26.13 10.57
N LEU A 118 -18.41 -25.48 11.72
CA LEU A 118 -17.88 -26.11 12.94
C LEU A 118 -18.63 -27.42 13.16
N ASN A 119 -17.92 -28.53 13.40
CA ASN A 119 -18.55 -29.83 13.66
C ASN A 119 -19.66 -29.67 14.72
N ASP A 120 -20.76 -30.42 14.56
CA ASP A 120 -21.92 -30.46 15.46
C ASP A 120 -21.57 -30.69 16.94
N ARG A 121 -20.31 -30.97 17.30
CA ARG A 121 -19.81 -31.05 18.68
C ARG A 121 -19.41 -29.70 19.30
N VAL A 122 -18.93 -28.73 18.52
CA VAL A 122 -18.71 -27.35 18.99
C VAL A 122 -20.03 -26.58 18.97
N LEU A 123 -20.88 -26.90 17.99
CA LEU A 123 -22.28 -26.48 17.92
C LEU A 123 -23.23 -27.45 18.66
N SER A 124 -22.74 -28.38 19.53
CA SER A 124 -23.61 -29.39 20.18
C SER A 124 -24.57 -28.83 21.23
N THR A 125 -24.52 -27.52 21.47
CA THR A 125 -25.58 -26.80 22.16
C THR A 125 -26.70 -26.33 21.23
N GLY A 126 -26.58 -26.49 19.91
CA GLY A 126 -27.64 -26.27 18.91
C GLY A 126 -28.24 -24.86 18.91
N ARG A 127 -27.56 -23.90 19.53
CA ARG A 127 -27.99 -22.51 19.62
C ARG A 127 -26.93 -21.67 18.94
N ALA A 128 -27.34 -20.88 17.95
CA ALA A 128 -26.54 -19.77 17.49
C ALA A 128 -26.06 -18.96 18.70
N ARG A 129 -24.90 -18.33 18.56
CA ARG A 129 -24.36 -17.52 19.65
C ARG A 129 -25.30 -16.33 19.88
N THR A 130 -25.81 -16.23 21.09
CA THR A 130 -26.87 -15.28 21.51
C THR A 130 -26.48 -14.49 22.76
N ASP A 131 -25.32 -14.79 23.36
CA ASP A 131 -24.81 -14.24 24.61
C ASP A 131 -23.75 -13.12 24.41
N GLY A 132 -23.40 -12.82 23.16
CA GLY A 132 -22.50 -11.72 22.80
C GLY A 132 -23.24 -10.37 22.65
N PRO A 133 -22.51 -9.31 22.28
CA PRO A 133 -23.08 -7.97 22.10
C PRO A 133 -24.06 -7.95 20.93
N MET A 134 -25.10 -7.13 21.05
CA MET A 134 -26.07 -6.98 19.95
C MET A 134 -25.46 -6.16 18.80
N PHE A 135 -25.53 -6.66 17.57
CA PHE A 135 -25.18 -5.90 16.37
C PHE A 135 -26.40 -5.21 15.78
N SER A 136 -26.30 -3.92 15.45
CA SER A 136 -27.27 -3.24 14.59
C SER A 136 -26.67 -2.97 13.23
N ILE A 137 -27.24 -3.62 12.22
CA ILE A 137 -26.87 -3.49 10.83
C ILE A 137 -27.74 -2.40 10.21
N VAL A 138 -27.12 -1.32 9.76
CA VAL A 138 -27.78 -0.12 9.26
C VAL A 138 -27.59 -0.02 7.75
N MET A 139 -28.69 0.19 7.04
CA MET A 139 -28.69 0.39 5.59
C MET A 139 -29.60 1.54 5.19
N GLY A 140 -29.06 2.47 4.42
CA GLY A 140 -29.83 3.47 3.69
C GLY A 140 -30.05 3.02 2.24
N LEU A 141 -31.25 3.22 1.71
CA LEU A 141 -31.65 2.75 0.38
C LEU A 141 -32.21 3.89 -0.46
N SER A 142 -31.72 4.07 -1.69
CA SER A 142 -32.22 5.10 -2.61
C SER A 142 -33.10 4.53 -3.72
N ALA A 143 -32.67 3.43 -4.33
CA ALA A 143 -33.37 2.67 -5.34
C ALA A 143 -32.56 1.38 -5.53
N SER A 144 -33.19 0.22 -5.46
CA SER A 144 -32.46 -1.05 -5.45
C SER A 144 -33.12 -2.07 -6.33
N ASP A 145 -32.29 -2.92 -6.91
CA ASP A 145 -32.75 -4.15 -7.54
C ASP A 145 -33.27 -5.12 -6.47
N PHE A 146 -34.46 -5.67 -6.69
CA PHE A 146 -35.09 -6.65 -5.80
C PHE A 146 -34.20 -7.88 -5.58
N GLY A 147 -33.47 -8.31 -6.62
CA GLY A 147 -32.55 -9.44 -6.53
C GLY A 147 -31.39 -9.20 -5.55
N THR A 148 -30.91 -7.97 -5.46
CA THR A 148 -29.83 -7.57 -4.55
C THR A 148 -30.30 -7.59 -3.09
N ILE A 149 -31.50 -7.08 -2.80
CA ILE A 149 -32.08 -7.15 -1.45
C ILE A 149 -32.33 -8.59 -0.99
N ILE A 150 -32.80 -9.48 -1.89
CA ILE A 150 -33.01 -10.90 -1.54
C ILE A 150 -31.70 -11.55 -1.06
N ARG A 151 -30.59 -11.31 -1.77
CA ARG A 151 -29.28 -11.89 -1.42
C ARG A 151 -28.79 -11.39 -0.06
N LEU A 152 -28.88 -10.08 0.18
CA LEU A 152 -28.54 -9.49 1.46
C LEU A 152 -29.36 -10.13 2.59
N VAL A 153 -30.69 -10.19 2.45
CA VAL A 153 -31.58 -10.79 3.46
C VAL A 153 -31.23 -12.25 3.72
N ALA A 154 -30.94 -13.02 2.67
CA ALA A 154 -30.48 -14.39 2.82
C ALA A 154 -29.15 -14.46 3.61
N SER A 155 -28.19 -13.60 3.30
CA SER A 155 -26.89 -13.55 4.00
C SER A 155 -27.03 -13.22 5.48
N LEU A 156 -27.96 -12.33 5.86
CA LEU A 156 -28.25 -11.99 7.25
C LEU A 156 -28.91 -13.15 8.01
N ARG A 157 -29.84 -13.86 7.36
CA ARG A 157 -30.55 -14.98 8.00
C ARG A 157 -29.70 -16.23 8.16
N CYS A 158 -28.64 -16.38 7.36
CA CYS A 158 -27.71 -17.51 7.43
C CYS A 158 -26.56 -17.30 8.43
N GLN A 159 -26.51 -16.18 9.14
CA GLN A 159 -25.46 -15.91 10.13
C GLN A 159 -25.45 -16.96 11.26
N TRP A 160 -24.26 -17.44 11.63
CA TRP A 160 -24.04 -18.32 12.79
C TRP A 160 -24.25 -17.62 14.14
N TYR A 161 -24.39 -16.30 14.10
CA TYR A 161 -24.66 -15.41 15.22
C TYR A 161 -26.08 -14.86 15.11
N GLU A 162 -26.87 -14.92 16.19
CA GLU A 162 -28.30 -14.57 16.14
C GLU A 162 -28.66 -13.23 16.80
N ASN A 163 -27.78 -12.68 17.64
CA ASN A 163 -28.05 -11.44 18.38
C ASN A 163 -27.81 -10.18 17.54
N TRP A 164 -28.61 -10.00 16.50
CA TRP A 164 -28.53 -8.86 15.60
C TRP A 164 -29.90 -8.26 15.29
N GLN A 165 -29.87 -7.02 14.82
CA GLN A 165 -31.00 -6.30 14.26
C GLN A 165 -30.59 -5.68 12.93
N TRP A 166 -31.46 -5.75 11.94
CA TRP A 166 -31.29 -5.03 10.68
C TRP A 166 -32.25 -3.84 10.62
N VAL A 167 -31.71 -2.66 10.34
CA VAL A 167 -32.44 -1.40 10.23
C VAL A 167 -32.31 -0.88 8.81
N LEU A 168 -33.39 -1.02 8.04
CA LEU A 168 -33.50 -0.57 6.65
C LEU A 168 -34.28 0.73 6.57
N ILE A 169 -33.63 1.80 6.11
CA ILE A 169 -34.28 3.08 5.83
C ILE A 169 -34.24 3.32 4.33
N ALA A 170 -35.40 3.46 3.69
CA ALA A 170 -35.52 3.75 2.26
C ALA A 170 -36.34 5.02 2.05
N ASP A 171 -36.15 5.74 0.94
CA ASP A 171 -37.08 6.82 0.54
C ASP A 171 -38.49 6.26 0.31
N ARG A 172 -38.57 5.16 -0.42
CA ARG A 172 -39.76 4.36 -0.67
C ARG A 172 -39.35 2.89 -0.66
N ILE A 173 -40.17 2.08 -0.01
CA ILE A 173 -39.95 0.63 0.04
C ILE A 173 -40.70 0.02 -1.15
N ASP A 174 -39.97 -0.69 -2.00
CA ASP A 174 -40.56 -1.42 -3.11
C ASP A 174 -41.61 -2.42 -2.59
N PRO A 175 -42.82 -2.50 -3.20
CA PRO A 175 -43.86 -3.41 -2.74
C PRO A 175 -43.44 -4.88 -2.68
N LEU A 176 -42.55 -5.35 -3.57
CA LEU A 176 -42.01 -6.71 -3.53
C LEU A 176 -41.06 -6.89 -2.36
N VAL A 177 -40.20 -5.90 -2.07
CA VAL A 177 -39.35 -5.91 -0.88
C VAL A 177 -40.22 -5.93 0.38
N GLN A 178 -41.24 -5.07 0.45
CA GLN A 178 -42.16 -5.05 1.59
C GLN A 178 -42.86 -6.41 1.77
N ALA A 179 -43.43 -6.98 0.71
CA ALA A 179 -44.09 -8.29 0.76
C ALA A 179 -43.13 -9.41 1.20
N LEU A 180 -41.87 -9.37 0.75
CA LEU A 180 -40.82 -10.30 1.19
C LEU A 180 -40.57 -10.16 2.69
N LEU A 181 -40.35 -8.95 3.19
CA LEU A 181 -40.05 -8.71 4.61
C LEU A 181 -41.25 -9.09 5.51
N GLU A 182 -42.47 -8.82 5.08
CA GLU A 182 -43.70 -9.22 5.78
C GLU A 182 -43.87 -10.75 5.80
N ALA A 183 -43.56 -11.43 4.70
CA ALA A 183 -43.63 -12.90 4.62
C ALA A 183 -42.58 -13.60 5.50
N LEU A 184 -41.43 -12.97 5.74
CA LEU A 184 -40.37 -13.52 6.59
C LEU A 184 -40.73 -13.52 8.09
N GLN A 185 -41.55 -12.56 8.53
CA GLN A 185 -41.97 -12.38 9.94
C GLN A 185 -40.79 -12.36 10.94
N ASP A 186 -39.60 -11.93 10.51
CA ASP A 186 -38.40 -11.89 11.35
C ASP A 186 -38.38 -10.59 12.18
N THR A 187 -38.57 -10.72 13.49
CA THR A 187 -38.65 -9.57 14.41
C THR A 187 -37.35 -8.78 14.53
N ARG A 188 -36.23 -9.31 14.04
CA ARG A 188 -34.95 -8.62 13.99
C ARG A 188 -34.88 -7.60 12.86
N ILE A 189 -35.80 -7.64 11.90
CA ILE A 189 -35.82 -6.75 10.75
C ILE A 189 -36.76 -5.58 11.03
N VAL A 190 -36.22 -4.36 10.98
CA VAL A 190 -36.97 -3.11 11.11
C VAL A 190 -36.77 -2.30 9.84
N TYR A 191 -37.86 -1.93 9.19
CA TYR A 191 -37.82 -1.08 8.00
C TYR A 191 -38.71 0.17 8.14
N ARG A 192 -38.28 1.29 7.55
CA ARG A 192 -39.03 2.55 7.52
C ARG A 192 -38.86 3.26 6.17
N ALA A 193 -39.95 3.88 5.71
CA ALA A 193 -39.90 4.83 4.60
C ALA A 193 -39.63 6.23 5.16
N ILE A 194 -38.45 6.78 4.89
CA ILE A 194 -38.02 8.12 5.29
C ILE A 194 -37.35 8.77 4.08
N GLU A 195 -37.99 9.82 3.56
CA GLU A 195 -37.45 10.64 2.48
C GLU A 195 -36.17 11.37 2.92
N GLY A 196 -35.25 11.58 1.98
CA GLY A 196 -34.00 12.30 2.23
C GLY A 196 -32.87 11.91 1.29
N THR A 197 -31.66 12.32 1.63
CA THR A 197 -30.40 11.87 1.03
C THR A 197 -29.96 10.53 1.62
N MET A 198 -28.97 9.87 0.98
CA MET A 198 -28.38 8.64 1.52
C MET A 198 -27.85 8.84 2.95
N VAL A 199 -27.19 9.98 3.19
CA VAL A 199 -26.61 10.32 4.49
C VAL A 199 -27.69 10.49 5.57
N GLU A 200 -28.81 11.14 5.24
CA GLU A 200 -29.94 11.32 6.16
C GLU A 200 -30.63 10.00 6.49
N ARG A 201 -30.72 9.07 5.52
CA ARG A 201 -31.23 7.72 5.76
C ARG A 201 -30.30 6.91 6.65
N MET A 202 -28.99 6.92 6.37
CA MET A 202 -27.98 6.29 7.24
C MET A 202 -28.03 6.84 8.67
N ALA A 203 -28.18 8.17 8.82
CA ALA A 203 -28.32 8.81 10.13
C ALA A 203 -29.61 8.39 10.86
N SER A 204 -30.72 8.26 10.14
CA SER A 204 -31.98 7.77 10.70
C SER A 204 -31.86 6.31 11.14
N GLY A 205 -31.20 5.47 10.34
CA GLY A 205 -30.97 4.07 10.68
C GLY A 205 -30.04 3.89 11.88
N TRP A 206 -28.99 4.73 11.99
CA TRP A 206 -28.17 4.78 13.21
C TRP A 206 -28.99 5.19 14.45
N ARG A 207 -29.89 6.18 14.36
CA ARG A 207 -30.74 6.57 15.52
C ARG A 207 -31.69 5.45 15.97
N GLU A 208 -32.21 4.67 15.03
CA GLU A 208 -33.09 3.53 15.27
C GLU A 208 -32.35 2.26 15.73
N SER A 209 -31.03 2.21 15.54
CA SER A 209 -30.19 1.11 16.00
C SER A 209 -30.30 0.93 17.51
N ARG A 210 -30.15 -0.31 17.99
CA ARG A 210 -30.19 -0.66 19.43
C ARG A 210 -28.99 -1.47 19.90
N GLY A 211 -28.18 -1.94 18.95
CA GLY A 211 -27.00 -2.73 19.20
C GLY A 211 -25.91 -1.95 19.93
N GLU A 212 -25.11 -2.69 20.68
CA GLU A 212 -23.87 -2.20 21.29
C GLU A 212 -22.83 -1.85 20.22
N TYR A 213 -22.91 -2.50 19.05
CA TYR A 213 -22.11 -2.20 17.88
C TYR A 213 -23.01 -1.93 16.67
N VAL A 214 -22.59 -0.98 15.85
CA VAL A 214 -23.26 -0.58 14.62
C VAL A 214 -22.39 -1.00 13.43
N ILE A 215 -23.02 -1.64 12.44
CA ILE A 215 -22.40 -2.05 11.18
C ILE A 215 -23.16 -1.34 10.06
N PHE A 216 -22.44 -0.71 9.14
CA PHE A 216 -23.05 -0.12 7.94
C PHE A 216 -22.83 -1.05 6.75
N LEU A 217 -23.90 -1.30 6.01
CA LEU A 217 -23.88 -2.06 4.75
C LEU A 217 -24.53 -1.25 3.64
N ARG A 218 -24.14 -1.57 2.41
CA ARG A 218 -24.82 -1.20 1.19
C ARG A 218 -25.61 -2.36 0.62
N GLU A 219 -26.54 -2.04 -0.28
CA GLU A 219 -27.39 -3.05 -0.94
C GLU A 219 -26.56 -4.14 -1.65
N ASP A 220 -25.41 -3.78 -2.21
CA ASP A 220 -24.51 -4.65 -2.96
C ASP A 220 -23.53 -5.48 -2.10
N ASP A 221 -23.64 -5.40 -0.76
CA ASP A 221 -22.86 -6.22 0.17
C ASP A 221 -23.60 -7.53 0.52
N GLU A 222 -22.85 -8.62 0.59
CA GLU A 222 -23.32 -9.95 1.00
C GLU A 222 -22.41 -10.50 2.10
N LEU A 223 -22.95 -10.75 3.30
CA LEU A 223 -22.16 -11.27 4.42
C LEU A 223 -21.90 -12.77 4.26
N THR A 224 -20.70 -13.20 4.63
CA THR A 224 -20.40 -14.64 4.83
C THR A 224 -21.15 -15.18 6.06
N GLU A 225 -21.49 -16.49 6.09
CA GLU A 225 -22.29 -17.07 7.18
C GLU A 225 -21.67 -16.90 8.58
N ASP A 226 -20.33 -16.77 8.68
CA ASP A 226 -19.59 -16.63 9.92
C ASP A 226 -19.21 -15.18 10.27
N CYS A 227 -19.57 -14.20 9.44
CA CYS A 227 -19.20 -12.78 9.58
C CYS A 227 -19.41 -12.24 11.01
N LEU A 228 -20.66 -12.22 11.48
CA LEU A 228 -21.00 -11.65 12.79
C LEU A 228 -20.38 -12.46 13.95
N TYR A 229 -20.19 -13.77 13.77
CA TYR A 229 -19.58 -14.64 14.77
C TYR A 229 -18.08 -14.32 14.94
N GLU A 230 -17.36 -14.15 13.83
CA GLU A 230 -15.94 -13.78 13.83
C GLU A 230 -15.73 -12.35 14.38
N LEU A 231 -16.61 -11.42 14.02
CA LEU A 231 -16.60 -10.06 14.60
C LEU A 231 -16.81 -10.10 16.12
N ASP A 232 -17.74 -10.90 16.63
CA ASP A 232 -17.96 -11.08 18.06
C ASP A 232 -16.74 -11.69 18.78
N ILE A 233 -16.10 -12.72 18.21
CA ILE A 233 -14.84 -13.27 18.75
C ILE A 233 -13.79 -12.18 18.87
N ALA A 234 -13.59 -11.40 17.80
CA ALA A 234 -12.62 -10.33 17.76
C ALA A 234 -12.93 -9.25 18.82
N LEU A 235 -14.19 -8.81 18.91
CA LEU A 235 -14.66 -7.83 19.87
C LEU A 235 -14.49 -8.28 21.33
N THR A 236 -14.83 -9.52 21.63
CA THR A 236 -14.77 -10.06 23.00
C THR A 236 -13.35 -10.38 23.45
N SER A 237 -12.44 -10.71 22.53
CA SER A 237 -11.04 -11.05 22.85
C SER A 237 -10.25 -9.88 23.44
N VAL A 238 -10.47 -8.66 22.94
CA VAL A 238 -9.69 -7.47 23.32
C VAL A 238 -10.55 -6.26 23.67
N SER A 239 -11.89 -6.40 23.71
CA SER A 239 -12.82 -5.28 23.91
C SER A 239 -12.59 -4.15 22.91
N ALA A 240 -12.42 -4.49 21.62
CA ALA A 240 -12.13 -3.53 20.56
C ALA A 240 -13.26 -2.49 20.38
N ASP A 241 -12.89 -1.29 19.96
CA ASP A 241 -13.84 -0.20 19.65
C ASP A 241 -14.30 -0.23 18.21
N VAL A 242 -13.42 -0.68 17.31
CA VAL A 242 -13.70 -0.88 15.89
C VAL A 242 -13.10 -2.22 15.47
N VAL A 243 -13.89 -3.03 14.77
CA VAL A 243 -13.41 -4.26 14.13
C VAL A 243 -13.78 -4.25 12.66
N TYR A 244 -12.82 -4.56 11.79
CA TYR A 244 -13.05 -4.69 10.36
C TYR A 244 -12.39 -5.96 9.82
N SER A 245 -12.75 -6.34 8.60
CA SER A 245 -12.31 -7.59 7.97
C SER A 245 -11.92 -7.38 6.52
N ASP A 246 -11.29 -8.38 5.92
CA ASP A 246 -11.09 -8.44 4.47
C ASP A 246 -12.43 -8.59 3.72
N GLU A 247 -12.40 -8.34 2.41
CA GLU A 247 -13.56 -8.43 1.54
C GLU A 247 -13.18 -8.99 0.16
N ASP A 248 -14.17 -9.56 -0.54
CA ASP A 248 -14.03 -9.85 -1.96
C ASP A 248 -14.82 -8.85 -2.80
N ILE A 249 -14.33 -8.62 -4.01
CA ILE A 249 -15.00 -7.87 -5.05
C ILE A 249 -15.46 -8.85 -6.11
N LEU A 250 -16.78 -8.98 -6.26
CA LEU A 250 -17.40 -9.77 -7.30
C LEU A 250 -17.64 -8.88 -8.52
N ASP A 251 -16.95 -9.14 -9.62
CA ASP A 251 -17.24 -8.44 -10.87
C ASP A 251 -18.56 -8.94 -11.51
N GLU A 252 -19.01 -8.23 -12.54
CA GLU A 252 -20.25 -8.57 -13.27
C GLU A 252 -20.17 -9.94 -13.98
N ASN A 253 -18.95 -10.44 -14.23
CA ASN A 253 -18.67 -11.72 -14.86
C ASN A 253 -18.53 -12.87 -13.84
N GLY A 254 -18.66 -12.58 -12.55
CA GLY A 254 -18.51 -13.54 -11.46
C GLY A 254 -17.05 -13.81 -11.05
N ALA A 255 -16.08 -13.05 -11.57
CA ALA A 255 -14.70 -13.12 -11.09
C ALA A 255 -14.61 -12.53 -9.68
N VAL A 256 -13.86 -13.22 -8.82
CA VAL A 256 -13.67 -12.84 -7.42
C VAL A 256 -12.28 -12.25 -7.27
N VAL A 257 -12.21 -10.96 -6.95
CA VAL A 257 -10.93 -10.27 -6.66
C VAL A 257 -10.85 -10.02 -5.16
N PRO A 258 -9.91 -10.65 -4.44
CA PRO A 258 -9.78 -10.42 -3.01
C PRO A 258 -9.20 -9.03 -2.74
N TYR A 259 -9.71 -8.38 -1.71
CA TYR A 259 -9.20 -7.12 -1.18
C TYR A 259 -8.73 -7.35 0.26
N PHE A 260 -7.50 -7.85 0.35
CA PHE A 260 -6.82 -8.12 1.61
C PHE A 260 -6.20 -6.85 2.18
N LYS A 261 -6.62 -6.50 3.39
CA LYS A 261 -6.33 -5.24 4.07
C LYS A 261 -5.13 -5.40 5.02
N PRO A 262 -4.38 -4.32 5.28
CA PRO A 262 -3.45 -4.30 6.40
C PRO A 262 -4.20 -4.26 7.73
N ASP A 263 -3.48 -4.49 8.82
CA ASP A 263 -3.89 -4.06 10.16
C ASP A 263 -4.01 -2.52 10.22
N TRP A 264 -4.34 -1.96 11.39
CA TRP A 264 -4.67 -0.54 11.51
C TRP A 264 -3.58 0.38 10.93
N SER A 265 -3.97 1.24 9.99
CA SER A 265 -3.07 2.02 9.13
C SER A 265 -3.65 3.43 8.92
N PRO A 266 -3.34 4.39 9.82
CA PRO A 266 -3.98 5.70 9.83
C PRO A 266 -3.65 6.55 8.59
N ASP A 267 -2.44 6.45 8.06
CA ASP A 267 -2.03 7.23 6.90
C ASP A 267 -2.56 6.60 5.61
N THR A 268 -2.67 5.28 5.55
CA THR A 268 -3.42 4.60 4.49
C THR A 268 -4.90 4.98 4.53
N LEU A 269 -5.55 5.06 5.70
CA LEU A 269 -6.95 5.52 5.79
C LEU A 269 -7.11 6.97 5.27
N MET A 270 -6.09 7.81 5.43
CA MET A 270 -6.07 9.15 4.86
C MET A 270 -5.87 9.18 3.34
N SER A 271 -5.32 8.12 2.74
CA SER A 271 -5.12 7.98 1.29
C SER A 271 -6.26 7.21 0.60
N LEU A 272 -6.86 6.25 1.31
CA LEU A 272 -7.78 5.24 0.79
C LEU A 272 -8.78 4.78 1.87
N PRO A 273 -10.09 4.63 1.59
CA PRO A 273 -11.07 4.17 2.58
C PRO A 273 -11.03 2.64 2.76
N TYR A 274 -9.86 2.09 3.08
CA TYR A 274 -9.59 0.65 2.99
C TYR A 274 -10.34 -0.20 4.02
N ILE A 275 -10.84 0.38 5.13
CA ILE A 275 -11.60 -0.35 6.15
C ILE A 275 -12.86 -1.00 5.53
N GLY A 276 -13.49 -0.33 4.56
CA GLY A 276 -14.67 -0.84 3.86
C GLY A 276 -15.91 -0.94 4.75
N HIS A 277 -16.99 -1.50 4.21
CA HIS A 277 -18.22 -1.77 4.94
C HIS A 277 -18.05 -2.96 5.89
N ALA A 278 -19.17 -3.44 6.45
CA ALA A 278 -19.19 -4.60 7.35
C ALA A 278 -18.26 -4.47 8.58
N CYS A 279 -17.77 -3.26 8.89
CA CYS A 279 -17.00 -3.00 10.10
C CYS A 279 -17.95 -2.75 11.28
N ALA A 280 -17.67 -3.37 12.42
CA ALA A 280 -18.41 -3.16 13.66
C ALA A 280 -17.80 -1.99 14.45
N ILE A 281 -18.58 -0.95 14.67
CA ILE A 281 -18.19 0.25 15.42
C ILE A 281 -18.94 0.27 16.74
N ARG A 282 -18.23 0.41 17.86
CA ARG A 282 -18.84 0.56 19.19
C ARG A 282 -19.79 1.75 19.17
N ARG A 283 -21.05 1.52 19.52
CA ARG A 283 -22.11 2.54 19.42
C ARG A 283 -21.78 3.79 20.22
N THR A 284 -21.31 3.64 21.46
CA THR A 284 -20.94 4.79 22.30
C THR A 284 -19.85 5.65 21.66
N LEU A 285 -18.86 5.02 21.01
CA LEU A 285 -17.81 5.73 20.27
C LEU A 285 -18.38 6.45 19.04
N LEU A 286 -19.29 5.82 18.31
CA LEU A 286 -19.99 6.43 17.18
C LEU A 286 -20.83 7.63 17.62
N ASP A 287 -21.57 7.49 18.72
CA ASP A 287 -22.40 8.53 19.32
C ASP A 287 -21.54 9.72 19.76
N ASP A 288 -20.44 9.46 20.48
CA ASP A 288 -19.48 10.48 20.89
C ASP A 288 -18.90 11.20 19.67
N ALA A 289 -18.54 10.45 18.62
CA ALA A 289 -18.03 10.97 17.35
C ALA A 289 -19.03 11.84 16.57
N GLY A 290 -20.29 11.92 17.01
CA GLY A 290 -21.36 12.70 16.37
C GLY A 290 -22.16 11.91 15.33
N GLY A 291 -22.03 10.58 15.31
CA GLY A 291 -22.81 9.68 14.46
C GLY A 291 -22.61 9.89 12.97
N VAL A 292 -23.66 9.71 12.19
CA VAL A 292 -23.67 9.99 10.74
C VAL A 292 -24.10 11.44 10.52
N SER A 293 -23.19 12.26 9.99
CA SER A 293 -23.38 13.70 9.80
C SER A 293 -23.67 14.03 8.34
N SER A 294 -24.68 14.86 8.08
CA SER A 294 -24.95 15.42 6.75
C SER A 294 -23.97 16.52 6.33
N ALA A 295 -23.03 16.91 7.20
CA ALA A 295 -22.03 17.93 6.88
C ALA A 295 -21.02 17.49 5.80
N CYS A 296 -20.87 16.19 5.56
CA CYS A 296 -20.02 15.64 4.50
C CYS A 296 -20.88 14.84 3.52
N SER A 297 -21.13 15.41 2.34
CA SER A 297 -21.88 14.76 1.26
C SER A 297 -21.02 13.86 0.37
N ASP A 298 -19.69 14.06 0.38
CA ASP A 298 -18.70 13.25 -0.35
C ASP A 298 -17.94 12.37 0.65
N GLY A 299 -18.10 11.04 0.55
CA GLY A 299 -17.54 10.07 1.49
C GLY A 299 -18.16 10.10 2.89
N PRO A 300 -19.49 10.04 3.08
CA PRO A 300 -20.13 10.15 4.39
C PRO A 300 -19.68 9.06 5.36
N PHE A 301 -19.50 7.84 4.86
CA PHE A 301 -18.99 6.74 5.67
C PHE A 301 -17.48 6.88 5.96
N TRP A 302 -16.71 7.42 5.01
CA TRP A 302 -15.29 7.73 5.25
C TRP A 302 -15.13 8.80 6.33
N ASP A 303 -15.98 9.84 6.36
CA ASP A 303 -15.99 10.83 7.45
C ASP A 303 -16.32 10.19 8.81
N VAL A 304 -17.30 9.28 8.87
CA VAL A 304 -17.59 8.51 10.09
C VAL A 304 -16.34 7.76 10.56
N LEU A 305 -15.70 7.00 9.67
CA LEU A 305 -14.48 6.25 10.01
C LEU A 305 -13.35 7.18 10.48
N LEU A 306 -13.13 8.31 9.82
CA LEU A 306 -12.10 9.28 10.22
C LEU A 306 -12.37 9.85 11.62
N ARG A 307 -13.62 10.21 11.94
CA ARG A 307 -14.00 10.74 13.28
C ARG A 307 -13.93 9.68 14.38
N VAL A 308 -14.38 8.46 14.09
CA VAL A 308 -14.39 7.35 15.04
C VAL A 308 -12.96 6.92 15.36
N THR A 309 -12.11 6.77 14.34
CA THR A 309 -10.72 6.33 14.52
C THR A 309 -9.83 7.38 15.19
N GLU A 310 -10.16 8.67 15.10
CA GLU A 310 -9.51 9.75 15.88
C GLU A 310 -9.69 9.59 17.40
N ARG A 311 -10.63 8.74 17.84
CA ARG A 311 -11.00 8.58 19.26
C ARG A 311 -10.94 7.12 19.74
N ALA A 312 -10.90 6.17 18.81
CA ALA A 312 -10.78 4.75 19.10
C ALA A 312 -9.44 4.47 19.80
N GLN A 313 -9.46 3.60 20.81
CA GLN A 313 -8.25 3.14 21.46
C GLN A 313 -7.81 1.78 20.90
N ARG A 314 -8.78 0.96 20.48
CA ARG A 314 -8.54 -0.40 19.99
C ARG A 314 -9.26 -0.61 18.67
N ILE A 315 -8.48 -0.62 17.59
CA ILE A 315 -8.95 -0.94 16.24
C ILE A 315 -8.33 -2.29 15.86
N LEU A 316 -9.15 -3.25 15.47
CA LEU A 316 -8.70 -4.61 15.18
C LEU A 316 -9.12 -5.04 13.77
N HIS A 317 -8.21 -5.73 13.11
CA HIS A 317 -8.43 -6.35 11.82
C HIS A 317 -8.57 -7.86 11.96
N VAL A 318 -9.62 -8.43 11.36
CA VAL A 318 -9.83 -9.86 11.18
C VAL A 318 -9.41 -10.22 9.75
N PRO A 319 -8.25 -10.89 9.53
CA PRO A 319 -7.76 -11.22 8.19
C PRO A 319 -8.50 -12.41 7.58
N LYS A 320 -9.83 -12.30 7.51
CA LYS A 320 -10.76 -13.21 6.88
C LYS A 320 -11.64 -12.39 5.96
N VAL A 321 -11.96 -12.94 4.79
CA VAL A 321 -13.01 -12.38 3.94
C VAL A 321 -14.33 -12.67 4.63
N LEU A 322 -14.97 -11.63 5.20
CA LEU A 322 -16.25 -11.78 5.90
C LEU A 322 -17.44 -11.21 5.14
N TYR A 323 -17.21 -10.56 4.01
CA TYR A 323 -18.27 -10.14 3.11
C TYR A 323 -17.76 -10.03 1.68
N HIS A 324 -18.70 -10.09 0.74
CA HIS A 324 -18.46 -9.89 -0.68
C HIS A 324 -19.23 -8.65 -1.12
N ARG A 325 -18.57 -7.73 -1.83
CA ARG A 325 -19.24 -6.61 -2.49
C ARG A 325 -19.33 -6.87 -3.98
N ARG A 326 -20.45 -6.48 -4.59
CA ARG A 326 -20.68 -6.67 -6.03
C ARG A 326 -20.45 -5.39 -6.82
N GLY A 327 -19.71 -5.52 -7.91
CA GLY A 327 -19.42 -4.42 -8.83
C GLY A 327 -18.23 -3.57 -8.40
N GLN A 328 -17.83 -2.71 -9.33
CA GLN A 328 -16.77 -1.74 -9.09
C GLN A 328 -17.40 -0.46 -8.56
N ALA A 329 -17.40 -0.28 -7.24
CA ALA A 329 -17.78 1.00 -6.66
C ALA A 329 -16.86 2.09 -7.23
N ALA A 330 -17.44 3.19 -7.72
CA ALA A 330 -16.67 4.38 -8.01
C ALA A 330 -15.94 4.80 -6.71
N VAL A 331 -14.64 5.05 -6.80
CA VAL A 331 -13.88 5.56 -5.65
C VAL A 331 -14.41 6.95 -5.36
N GLU A 332 -15.14 7.11 -4.27
CA GLU A 332 -15.52 8.43 -3.78
C GLU A 332 -14.25 9.14 -3.30
N PRO A 333 -13.91 10.31 -3.88
CA PRO A 333 -12.69 11.04 -3.51
C PRO A 333 -12.60 11.39 -2.02
N GLY A 334 -13.74 11.56 -1.35
CA GLY A 334 -13.82 11.88 0.08
C GLY A 334 -13.13 13.20 0.41
N VAL A 335 -13.13 14.17 -0.51
CA VAL A 335 -12.36 15.41 -0.38
C VAL A 335 -12.86 16.22 0.80
N MET A 336 -14.18 16.30 0.98
CA MET A 336 -14.80 16.98 2.13
C MET A 336 -14.46 16.29 3.44
N ALA A 337 -14.64 14.97 3.51
CA ALA A 337 -14.37 14.15 4.70
C ALA A 337 -12.93 14.31 5.20
N ARG A 338 -11.97 14.21 4.28
CA ARG A 338 -10.53 14.30 4.59
C ARG A 338 -10.08 15.73 4.90
N THR A 339 -10.65 16.73 4.23
CA THR A 339 -10.39 18.14 4.57
C THR A 339 -10.91 18.47 5.97
N ALA A 340 -12.09 17.97 6.32
CA ALA A 340 -12.63 18.10 7.67
C ALA A 340 -11.75 17.37 8.70
N ALA A 341 -11.23 16.19 8.39
CA ALA A 341 -10.30 15.47 9.24
C ALA A 341 -8.99 16.24 9.48
N LEU A 342 -8.40 16.84 8.44
CA LEU A 342 -7.24 17.72 8.57
C LEU A 342 -7.51 18.87 9.56
N ALA A 343 -8.65 19.55 9.39
CA ALA A 343 -9.06 20.64 10.26
C ALA A 343 -9.26 20.18 11.72
N ARG A 344 -9.96 19.06 11.96
CA ARG A 344 -10.16 18.51 13.31
C ARG A 344 -8.87 18.11 14.00
N ARG A 345 -7.90 17.61 13.24
CA ARG A 345 -6.56 17.21 13.73
C ARG A 345 -5.62 18.41 13.92
N GLY A 346 -6.05 19.63 13.58
CA GLY A 346 -5.19 20.81 13.58
C GLY A 346 -4.03 20.71 12.60
N ALA A 347 -4.19 19.91 11.54
CA ALA A 347 -3.17 19.70 10.52
C ALA A 347 -3.42 20.63 9.34
N ALA A 348 -2.44 21.48 9.03
CA ALA A 348 -2.41 22.20 7.77
C ALA A 348 -2.00 21.24 6.65
N GLY A 349 -2.70 21.29 5.52
CA GLY A 349 -2.42 20.44 4.38
C GLY A 349 -3.45 20.61 3.26
N ARG A 350 -3.22 19.94 2.15
CA ARG A 350 -4.11 19.92 1.00
C ARG A 350 -4.23 18.51 0.43
N LEU A 351 -5.34 18.24 -0.24
CA LEU A 351 -5.47 17.03 -1.05
C LEU A 351 -4.96 17.29 -2.46
N GLU A 352 -4.18 16.36 -2.98
CA GLU A 352 -3.59 16.42 -4.30
C GLU A 352 -4.07 15.22 -5.13
N PRO A 353 -4.69 15.44 -6.31
CA PRO A 353 -5.02 14.36 -7.22
C PRO A 353 -3.79 13.55 -7.59
N VAL A 354 -3.95 12.23 -7.75
CA VAL A 354 -2.89 11.33 -8.23
C VAL A 354 -3.08 11.10 -9.73
N PRO A 355 -2.24 11.69 -10.60
CA PRO A 355 -2.43 11.58 -12.05
C PRO A 355 -2.41 10.13 -12.56
N GLU A 356 -1.61 9.27 -11.93
CA GLU A 356 -1.44 7.87 -12.28
C GLU A 356 -2.66 7.03 -11.89
N ALA A 357 -3.45 7.48 -10.92
CA ALA A 357 -4.62 6.80 -10.38
C ALA A 357 -5.83 7.76 -10.31
N PRO A 358 -6.57 7.94 -11.42
CA PRO A 358 -7.72 8.84 -11.46
C PRO A 358 -8.77 8.53 -10.38
N GLY A 359 -9.25 9.57 -9.69
CA GLY A 359 -10.19 9.45 -8.57
C GLY A 359 -9.51 9.32 -7.20
N TYR A 360 -8.21 9.02 -7.15
CA TYR A 360 -7.45 8.97 -5.92
C TYR A 360 -6.73 10.30 -5.64
N PHE A 361 -6.59 10.60 -4.36
CA PHE A 361 -5.92 11.79 -3.88
C PHE A 361 -4.98 11.43 -2.74
N ARG A 362 -3.78 12.01 -2.71
CA ARG A 362 -2.86 11.93 -1.58
C ARG A 362 -2.97 13.18 -0.70
N VAL A 363 -2.56 13.07 0.56
CA VAL A 363 -2.53 14.20 1.49
C VAL A 363 -1.14 14.81 1.47
N VAL A 364 -1.04 16.11 1.19
CA VAL A 364 0.20 16.85 1.38
C VAL A 364 0.07 17.67 2.65
N TYR A 365 0.65 17.16 3.73
CA TYR A 365 0.76 17.87 4.99
C TYR A 365 1.73 19.04 4.84
N ALA A 366 1.33 20.22 5.30
CA ALA A 366 2.24 21.33 5.42
C ALA A 366 3.14 21.13 6.65
N ALA A 367 4.45 21.34 6.46
CA ALA A 367 5.35 21.45 7.60
C ALA A 367 4.96 22.67 8.46
N THR A 368 5.08 22.50 9.78
CA THR A 368 4.90 23.58 10.74
C THR A 368 6.20 24.36 10.85
N GLY A 369 6.17 25.64 10.50
CA GLY A 369 7.35 26.48 10.41
C GLY A 369 8.28 26.06 9.27
N THR A 370 9.57 26.37 9.42
CA THR A 370 10.63 25.98 8.49
C THR A 370 11.77 25.32 9.29
N PRO A 371 11.54 24.14 9.90
CA PRO A 371 12.57 23.45 10.66
C PRO A 371 13.79 23.17 9.78
N LEU A 372 14.98 23.35 10.34
CA LEU A 372 16.22 22.96 9.70
C LEU A 372 16.21 21.43 9.49
N ILE A 373 16.50 21.00 8.26
CA ILE A 373 16.69 19.59 7.92
C ILE A 373 18.19 19.30 7.87
N SER A 374 18.66 18.39 8.71
CA SER A 374 20.05 17.89 8.68
C SER A 374 20.15 16.66 7.80
N ILE A 375 20.82 16.79 6.66
CA ILE A 375 21.05 15.71 5.71
C ILE A 375 22.36 15.02 6.07
N ILE A 376 22.27 13.79 6.57
CA ILE A 376 23.38 13.01 7.10
C ILE A 376 23.81 11.99 6.05
N ILE A 377 25.07 12.11 5.60
CA ILE A 377 25.59 11.37 4.45
C ILE A 377 26.90 10.67 4.82
N PRO A 378 26.88 9.36 5.12
CA PRO A 378 28.08 8.53 5.14
C PRO A 378 28.65 8.38 3.73
N THR A 379 29.97 8.56 3.59
CA THR A 379 30.63 8.47 2.28
C THR A 379 32.03 7.85 2.40
N ARG A 380 32.49 7.25 1.30
CA ARG A 380 33.88 6.78 1.17
C ARG A 380 34.27 6.72 -0.30
N ASP A 381 35.31 7.48 -0.64
CA ASP A 381 35.80 7.65 -2.02
C ASP A 381 34.68 8.18 -2.96
N HIS A 382 34.92 8.25 -4.26
CA HIS A 382 33.93 8.68 -5.28
C HIS A 382 33.30 10.07 -5.05
N GLY A 383 34.08 11.07 -4.64
CA GLY A 383 33.61 12.41 -4.29
C GLY A 383 32.79 13.12 -5.36
N ALA A 384 32.99 12.82 -6.64
CA ALA A 384 32.14 13.34 -7.72
C ALA A 384 30.66 12.91 -7.59
N MET A 385 30.41 11.68 -7.12
CA MET A 385 29.05 11.19 -6.86
C MET A 385 28.42 11.90 -5.66
N LEU A 386 29.18 12.04 -4.57
CA LEU A 386 28.75 12.81 -3.40
C LEU A 386 28.41 14.26 -3.75
N LEU A 387 29.26 14.91 -4.55
CA LEU A 387 29.02 16.28 -4.98
C LEU A 387 27.75 16.38 -5.82
N ARG A 388 27.53 15.46 -6.75
CA ARG A 388 26.29 15.37 -7.53
C ARG A 388 25.05 15.21 -6.64
N ASN A 389 25.14 14.40 -5.60
CA ASN A 389 24.07 14.21 -4.64
C ASN A 389 23.72 15.52 -3.92
N ILE A 390 24.72 16.16 -3.30
CA ILE A 390 24.56 17.44 -2.59
C ILE A 390 24.02 18.52 -3.53
N ASP A 391 24.56 18.62 -4.74
CA ASP A 391 24.12 19.58 -5.74
C ASP A 391 22.70 19.30 -6.23
N SER A 392 22.28 18.03 -6.33
CA SER A 392 20.90 17.70 -6.65
C SER A 392 19.93 18.24 -5.61
N VAL A 393 20.26 18.11 -4.32
CA VAL A 393 19.42 18.67 -3.25
C VAL A 393 19.42 20.19 -3.33
N ARG A 394 20.59 20.84 -3.40
CA ARG A 394 20.70 22.31 -3.44
C ARG A 394 19.97 22.94 -4.63
N ASN A 395 20.06 22.31 -5.79
CA ASN A 395 19.56 22.90 -7.04
C ASN A 395 18.11 22.52 -7.35
N VAL A 396 17.62 21.38 -6.84
CA VAL A 396 16.27 20.88 -7.15
C VAL A 396 15.29 21.12 -6.00
N ALA A 397 15.72 20.97 -4.74
CA ALA A 397 14.80 21.08 -3.61
C ALA A 397 14.21 22.49 -3.49
N ALA A 398 12.91 22.58 -3.25
CA ALA A 398 12.27 23.84 -2.90
C ALA A 398 12.60 24.24 -1.44
N TRP A 399 12.87 23.25 -0.56
CA TRP A 399 13.24 23.49 0.83
C TRP A 399 14.71 23.87 0.94
N GLN A 400 14.99 25.13 1.27
CA GLN A 400 16.35 25.66 1.29
C GLN A 400 17.01 25.64 2.68
N ASP A 401 16.23 25.51 3.77
CA ASP A 401 16.79 25.48 5.11
C ASP A 401 17.30 24.08 5.47
N VAL A 402 18.44 23.75 4.88
CA VAL A 402 19.14 22.47 5.04
C VAL A 402 20.58 22.69 5.52
N GLU A 403 21.13 21.67 6.15
CA GLU A 403 22.57 21.52 6.35
C GLU A 403 23.00 20.10 5.95
N PHE A 404 24.28 19.94 5.62
CA PHE A 404 24.86 18.64 5.26
C PHE A 404 25.86 18.22 6.33
N VAL A 405 25.70 17.02 6.87
CA VAL A 405 26.64 16.39 7.80
C VAL A 405 27.23 15.17 7.10
N ILE A 406 28.45 15.31 6.60
CA ILE A 406 29.14 14.32 5.78
C ILE A 406 30.10 13.52 6.67
N LEU A 407 29.98 12.20 6.66
CA LEU A 407 30.82 11.29 7.43
C LEU A 407 31.78 10.57 6.49
N ASP A 408 33.00 11.10 6.37
CA ASP A 408 34.07 10.51 5.57
C ASP A 408 34.65 9.27 6.26
N ASN A 409 34.26 8.08 5.81
CA ASN A 409 34.73 6.81 6.36
C ASN A 409 36.10 6.39 5.81
N GLY A 410 37.07 7.32 5.87
CA GLY A 410 38.46 7.09 5.51
C GLY A 410 38.72 7.04 4.01
N SER A 411 38.19 8.00 3.24
CA SER A 411 38.49 8.17 1.81
C SER A 411 39.98 8.31 1.57
N ARG A 412 40.45 7.71 0.48
CA ARG A 412 41.87 7.54 0.12
C ARG A 412 42.23 8.21 -1.19
N ASP A 413 41.30 8.31 -2.13
CA ASP A 413 41.57 8.98 -3.39
C ASP A 413 41.75 10.51 -3.18
N GLY A 414 42.50 11.14 -4.08
CA GLY A 414 42.81 12.57 -3.99
C GLY A 414 41.60 13.45 -4.27
N GLU A 415 40.80 13.08 -5.29
CA GLU A 415 39.64 13.85 -5.74
C GLU A 415 38.59 14.00 -4.64
N THR A 416 38.24 12.90 -3.95
CA THR A 416 37.29 12.92 -2.84
C THR A 416 37.79 13.80 -1.70
N ARG A 417 39.07 13.72 -1.35
CA ARG A 417 39.63 14.56 -0.28
C ARG A 417 39.60 16.05 -0.64
N ASP A 418 39.97 16.39 -1.88
CA ASP A 418 39.92 17.77 -2.36
C ASP A 418 38.46 18.29 -2.37
N ILE A 419 37.49 17.46 -2.78
CA ILE A 419 36.07 17.80 -2.76
C ILE A 419 35.58 18.02 -1.32
N LEU A 420 35.94 17.14 -0.39
CA LEU A 420 35.55 17.26 1.02
C LEU A 420 36.15 18.51 1.68
N ASP A 421 37.42 18.80 1.42
CA ASP A 421 38.08 20.02 1.90
C ASP A 421 37.38 21.27 1.37
N ASN A 422 37.05 21.30 0.08
CA ASN A 422 36.29 22.40 -0.52
C ASN A 422 34.89 22.54 0.09
N LEU A 423 34.16 21.43 0.26
CA LEU A 423 32.83 21.42 0.86
C LEU A 423 32.85 21.96 2.30
N SER A 424 33.90 21.65 3.07
CA SER A 424 34.05 22.10 4.46
C SER A 424 34.18 23.62 4.63
N THR A 425 34.45 24.35 3.54
CA THR A 425 34.48 25.83 3.56
C THR A 425 33.09 26.46 3.66
N ASN A 426 32.04 25.70 3.35
CA ASN A 426 30.66 26.16 3.45
C ASN A 426 30.13 25.96 4.88
N SER A 427 29.62 27.03 5.51
CA SER A 427 29.10 26.98 6.88
C SER A 427 27.87 26.08 7.08
N ARG A 428 27.17 25.70 6.00
CA ARG A 428 26.07 24.73 6.00
C ARG A 428 26.54 23.29 5.76
N VAL A 429 27.84 23.03 5.73
CA VAL A 429 28.40 21.69 5.56
C VAL A 429 29.38 21.38 6.69
N SER A 430 29.16 20.27 7.37
CA SER A 430 30.11 19.71 8.34
C SER A 430 30.69 18.42 7.77
N VAL A 431 32.01 18.34 7.68
CA VAL A 431 32.71 17.11 7.27
C VAL A 431 33.39 16.52 8.48
N ILE A 432 33.09 15.25 8.77
CA ILE A 432 33.63 14.51 9.91
C ILE A 432 34.38 13.29 9.38
N ARG A 433 35.69 13.28 9.56
CA ARG A 433 36.52 12.12 9.22
C ARG A 433 36.41 11.04 10.28
N HIS A 434 36.15 9.81 9.85
CA HIS A 434 36.03 8.61 10.67
C HIS A 434 36.74 7.43 10.00
N ASP A 435 38.07 7.36 10.10
CA ASP A 435 38.87 6.30 9.48
C ASP A 435 38.89 5.03 10.35
N ARG A 436 37.78 4.30 10.36
CA ARG A 436 37.57 3.04 11.10
C ARG A 436 36.88 1.99 10.23
N PRO A 437 36.75 0.72 10.68
CA PRO A 437 35.92 -0.25 9.97
C PRO A 437 34.50 0.28 9.75
N PHE A 438 33.97 0.10 8.54
CA PHE A 438 32.66 0.62 8.18
C PHE A 438 31.56 0.05 9.08
N ASN A 439 30.79 0.96 9.67
CA ASN A 439 29.57 0.70 10.40
C ASN A 439 28.57 1.81 10.06
N TYR A 440 27.56 1.48 9.25
CA TYR A 440 26.57 2.45 8.77
C TYR A 440 25.78 3.07 9.92
N ALA A 441 25.36 2.24 10.88
CA ALA A 441 24.64 2.67 12.07
C ALA A 441 25.47 3.64 12.93
N GLU A 442 26.74 3.31 13.20
CA GLU A 442 27.66 4.17 13.96
C GLU A 442 27.87 5.52 13.27
N LEU A 443 28.14 5.53 11.96
CA LEU A 443 28.35 6.76 11.19
C LEU A 443 27.11 7.66 11.25
N ASN A 444 25.92 7.10 11.03
CA ASN A 444 24.68 7.85 11.12
C ASN A 444 24.39 8.38 12.53
N ASN A 445 24.68 7.61 13.57
CA ASN A 445 24.56 8.07 14.95
C ASN A 445 25.54 9.22 15.26
N ILE A 446 26.78 9.16 14.76
CA ILE A 446 27.75 10.27 14.85
C ILE A 446 27.19 11.50 14.14
N GLY A 447 26.65 11.33 12.93
CA GLY A 447 26.04 12.39 12.15
C GLY A 447 24.86 13.04 12.89
N ALA A 448 23.94 12.23 13.42
CA ALA A 448 22.77 12.70 14.18
C ALA A 448 23.15 13.52 15.42
N ARG A 449 24.23 13.12 16.12
CA ARG A 449 24.76 13.87 17.27
C ARG A 449 25.39 15.22 16.89
N ARG A 450 25.81 15.39 15.64
CA ARG A 450 26.48 16.60 15.12
C ARG A 450 25.52 17.53 14.38
N ALA A 451 24.45 16.97 13.84
CA ALA A 451 23.34 17.68 13.23
C ALA A 451 22.68 18.65 14.22
N GLN A 452 22.23 19.79 13.72
CA GLN A 452 21.53 20.86 14.44
C GLN A 452 20.03 20.91 14.12
N GLY A 453 19.61 20.25 13.03
CA GLY A 453 18.24 20.27 12.54
C GLY A 453 17.25 19.53 13.44
N GLU A 454 16.01 19.97 13.42
CA GLU A 454 14.89 19.33 14.11
C GLU A 454 14.46 18.04 13.38
N LEU A 455 14.67 18.01 12.07
CA LEU A 455 14.45 16.86 11.21
C LEU A 455 15.79 16.29 10.75
N LEU A 456 15.94 14.97 10.86
CA LEU A 456 17.10 14.24 10.39
C LEU A 456 16.72 13.51 9.10
N LEU A 457 17.50 13.70 8.04
CA LEU A 457 17.39 12.94 6.81
C LEU A 457 18.66 12.10 6.63
N PHE A 458 18.56 10.80 6.83
CA PHE A 458 19.63 9.85 6.52
C PHE A 458 19.58 9.55 5.03
N MET A 459 20.72 9.71 4.37
CA MET A 459 20.82 9.60 2.92
C MET A 459 22.13 8.95 2.51
N ASN A 460 22.08 8.01 1.57
CA ASN A 460 23.30 7.48 0.96
C ASN A 460 23.99 8.56 0.10
N ASP A 461 25.28 8.41 -0.17
CA ASP A 461 26.07 9.37 -0.95
C ASP A 461 25.84 9.28 -2.48
N ASP A 462 25.18 8.22 -2.95
CA ASP A 462 24.94 7.91 -4.36
C ASP A 462 23.48 8.08 -4.78
N MET A 463 22.85 9.17 -4.31
CA MET A 463 21.46 9.52 -4.58
C MET A 463 21.36 10.75 -5.47
N THR A 464 20.23 10.93 -6.16
CA THR A 464 19.89 12.17 -6.87
C THR A 464 18.42 12.50 -6.66
N LEU A 465 18.14 13.70 -6.15
CA LEU A 465 16.78 14.19 -5.95
C LEU A 465 16.09 14.44 -7.30
N LEU A 466 14.84 13.97 -7.43
CA LEU A 466 14.03 14.15 -8.64
C LEU A 466 12.86 15.12 -8.46
N THR A 467 12.23 15.14 -7.28
CA THR A 467 11.04 15.96 -7.02
C THR A 467 11.40 17.20 -6.20
N ALA A 468 11.06 18.39 -6.71
CA ALA A 468 11.41 19.66 -6.05
C ALA A 468 10.84 19.78 -4.62
N ASP A 469 9.59 19.36 -4.40
CA ASP A 469 8.93 19.46 -3.09
C ASP A 469 9.07 18.19 -2.23
N ALA A 470 10.06 17.33 -2.50
CA ALA A 470 10.25 16.07 -1.76
C ALA A 470 10.52 16.32 -0.27
N LEU A 471 11.38 17.29 0.06
CA LEU A 471 11.76 17.57 1.45
C LEU A 471 10.59 18.15 2.24
N GLU A 472 9.81 19.05 1.64
CA GLU A 472 8.56 19.59 2.19
C GLU A 472 7.58 18.48 2.57
N ARG A 473 7.33 17.55 1.64
CA ARG A 473 6.38 16.45 1.81
C ARG A 473 6.83 15.53 2.94
N MET A 474 8.10 15.16 2.93
CA MET A 474 8.67 14.31 3.98
C MET A 474 8.65 15.01 5.34
N ALA A 475 8.94 16.32 5.40
CA ALA A 475 8.90 17.10 6.63
C ALA A 475 7.49 17.21 7.22
N GLY A 476 6.48 17.46 6.38
CA GLY A 476 5.09 17.53 6.81
C GLY A 476 4.60 16.22 7.45
N LEU A 477 5.00 15.08 6.87
CA LEU A 477 4.75 13.74 7.41
C LEU A 477 5.56 13.48 8.69
N ALA A 478 6.87 13.76 8.69
CA ALA A 478 7.74 13.47 9.84
C ALA A 478 7.31 14.20 11.12
N GLN A 479 6.68 15.36 11.00
CA GLN A 479 6.13 16.11 12.13
C GLN A 479 4.76 15.60 12.64
N ARG A 480 4.12 14.66 11.96
CA ARG A 480 2.88 14.06 12.49
C ARG A 480 3.19 13.28 13.75
N LYS A 481 2.39 13.47 14.81
CA LYS A 481 2.67 12.88 16.13
C LYS A 481 2.78 11.36 16.11
N HIS A 482 2.00 10.70 15.25
CA HIS A 482 1.94 9.24 15.14
C HIS A 482 2.99 8.66 14.17
N ILE A 483 3.70 9.47 13.38
CA ILE A 483 4.66 8.98 12.38
C ILE A 483 6.07 8.92 12.96
N GLY A 484 6.70 7.75 12.90
CA GLY A 484 8.07 7.48 13.32
C GLY A 484 9.09 7.82 12.23
N ALA A 485 9.04 7.11 11.10
CA ALA A 485 9.95 7.32 9.98
C ALA A 485 9.19 7.58 8.67
N VAL A 486 9.80 8.37 7.79
CA VAL A 486 9.29 8.68 6.45
C VAL A 486 10.30 8.24 5.39
N GLY A 487 9.89 7.34 4.51
CA GLY A 487 10.65 6.89 3.35
C GLY A 487 10.23 7.61 2.07
N ALA A 488 11.15 7.68 1.10
CA ALA A 488 10.89 8.16 -0.25
C ALA A 488 10.71 7.00 -1.25
N LYS A 489 10.11 7.24 -2.42
CA LYS A 489 10.19 6.28 -3.54
C LYS A 489 11.57 6.37 -4.18
N LEU A 490 12.29 5.25 -4.20
CA LEU A 490 13.60 5.14 -4.83
C LEU A 490 13.47 4.41 -6.16
N LEU A 491 14.10 4.98 -7.18
CA LEU A 491 14.13 4.43 -8.52
C LEU A 491 15.56 4.02 -8.90
N TYR A 492 15.68 2.92 -9.62
CA TYR A 492 16.92 2.58 -10.28
C TYR A 492 17.20 3.54 -11.45
N PRO A 493 18.48 3.83 -11.76
CA PRO A 493 18.82 4.67 -12.90
C PRO A 493 18.37 4.04 -14.23
N GLU A 494 18.38 4.84 -15.29
CA GLU A 494 18.11 4.37 -16.67
C GLU A 494 16.74 3.71 -16.86
N GLY A 495 15.75 4.06 -16.03
CA GLY A 495 14.38 3.56 -16.15
C GLY A 495 14.23 2.08 -15.76
N GLN A 496 15.17 1.53 -14.97
CA GLN A 496 15.14 0.14 -14.49
C GLN A 496 14.05 -0.15 -13.44
N GLY A 497 13.20 0.82 -13.14
CA GLY A 497 12.01 0.66 -12.31
C GLY A 497 12.21 1.02 -10.85
N ILE A 498 11.29 0.54 -10.02
CA ILE A 498 11.22 0.81 -8.58
C ILE A 498 12.30 0.00 -7.85
N GLN A 499 13.08 0.67 -7.01
CA GLN A 499 14.00 0.02 -6.07
C GLN A 499 13.39 -0.07 -4.66
N HIS A 500 12.67 0.96 -4.22
CA HIS A 500 12.04 0.98 -2.92
C HIS A 500 10.76 1.81 -2.94
N VAL A 501 9.71 1.28 -2.34
CA VAL A 501 8.48 2.01 -2.01
C VAL A 501 7.84 1.43 -0.74
N GLY A 502 8.70 0.97 0.19
CA GLY A 502 8.31 0.28 1.42
C GLY A 502 9.11 -0.99 1.65
N VAL A 503 9.28 -1.36 2.92
CA VAL A 503 9.80 -2.64 3.36
C VAL A 503 8.73 -3.35 4.18
N MET A 504 8.52 -4.62 3.85
CA MET A 504 7.66 -5.54 4.61
C MET A 504 8.49 -6.74 5.05
N ASN A 505 8.10 -7.33 6.16
CA ASN A 505 8.65 -8.56 6.66
C ASN A 505 7.82 -9.76 6.16
N ILE A 506 8.49 -10.63 5.42
CA ILE A 506 7.89 -11.86 4.87
C ILE A 506 8.72 -13.06 5.34
N GLY A 507 8.42 -14.28 4.89
CA GLY A 507 8.93 -15.54 5.44
C GLY A 507 10.46 -15.76 5.41
N TYR A 508 11.25 -14.81 4.91
CA TYR A 508 12.71 -14.80 4.95
C TYR A 508 13.32 -13.50 5.50
N GLY A 509 12.50 -12.65 6.12
CA GLY A 509 12.89 -11.38 6.75
C GLY A 509 12.39 -10.14 5.99
N PRO A 510 12.90 -8.96 6.37
CA PRO A 510 12.57 -7.69 5.71
C PRO A 510 13.00 -7.66 4.25
N VAL A 511 12.10 -7.24 3.35
CA VAL A 511 12.34 -7.09 1.91
C VAL A 511 11.71 -5.82 1.35
N HIS A 512 12.29 -5.30 0.27
CA HIS A 512 11.72 -4.19 -0.49
C HIS A 512 10.49 -4.65 -1.27
N ALA A 513 9.36 -4.00 -1.04
CA ALA A 513 8.12 -4.25 -1.78
C ALA A 513 8.23 -3.74 -3.22
N MET A 514 7.62 -4.47 -4.16
CA MET A 514 7.48 -4.07 -5.58
C MET A 514 8.80 -3.74 -6.28
N LYS A 515 9.92 -4.27 -5.80
CA LYS A 515 11.24 -4.09 -6.40
C LYS A 515 11.24 -4.61 -7.85
N GLY A 516 11.73 -3.81 -8.78
CA GLY A 516 11.79 -4.13 -10.20
C GLY A 516 10.49 -3.90 -10.97
N CYS A 517 9.40 -3.48 -10.32
CA CYS A 517 8.20 -2.99 -11.03
C CYS A 517 8.52 -1.73 -11.83
N ALA A 518 7.74 -1.45 -12.89
CA ALA A 518 7.91 -0.24 -13.69
C ALA A 518 7.77 1.02 -12.81
N ALA A 519 8.47 2.10 -13.16
CA ALA A 519 8.46 3.33 -12.36
C ALA A 519 7.05 3.96 -12.28
N GLU A 520 6.28 3.82 -13.35
CA GLU A 520 4.91 4.32 -13.52
C GLU A 520 3.83 3.35 -12.98
N ASP A 521 4.23 2.16 -12.55
CA ASP A 521 3.30 1.20 -11.96
C ASP A 521 2.71 1.80 -10.68
N CYS A 522 1.38 1.76 -10.57
CA CYS A 522 0.69 2.18 -9.36
C CYS A 522 0.85 1.17 -8.21
N GLY A 523 1.24 -0.07 -8.54
CA GLY A 523 1.42 -1.14 -7.59
C GLY A 523 0.09 -1.69 -7.05
N ALA A 524 0.16 -2.80 -6.32
CA ALA A 524 -1.00 -3.39 -5.67
C ALA A 524 -1.71 -2.35 -4.79
N PHE A 525 -3.01 -2.18 -4.98
CA PHE A 525 -3.84 -1.22 -4.23
C PHE A 525 -3.30 0.23 -4.25
N MET A 526 -2.65 0.62 -5.35
CA MET A 526 -2.07 1.96 -5.53
C MET A 526 -0.90 2.29 -4.57
N ARG A 527 -0.30 1.28 -3.94
CA ARG A 527 0.77 1.44 -2.94
C ARG A 527 2.03 2.14 -3.44
N ALA A 528 2.28 2.14 -4.75
CA ALA A 528 3.45 2.79 -5.34
C ALA A 528 3.23 4.29 -5.64
N VAL A 529 2.02 4.81 -5.42
CA VAL A 529 1.62 6.20 -5.71
C VAL A 529 0.86 6.89 -4.58
N LEU A 530 0.32 6.15 -3.60
CA LEU A 530 -0.33 6.68 -2.40
C LEU A 530 0.54 6.51 -1.16
N ASP A 531 0.34 7.38 -0.17
CA ASP A 531 1.03 7.27 1.12
C ASP A 531 0.44 6.08 1.89
N TYR A 532 1.32 5.17 2.30
CA TYR A 532 0.97 3.94 3.01
C TYR A 532 1.85 3.75 4.23
N ASP A 533 1.27 3.18 5.28
CA ASP A 533 2.06 2.68 6.41
C ASP A 533 2.76 1.36 6.03
N TRP A 534 3.98 1.21 6.52
CA TRP A 534 4.88 0.09 6.27
C TRP A 534 5.60 -0.33 7.55
N SER A 535 6.07 -1.57 7.58
CA SER A 535 6.83 -2.06 8.73
C SER A 535 8.19 -1.40 8.81
N SER A 536 8.78 -1.06 7.66
CA SER A 536 10.06 -0.37 7.57
C SER A 536 10.17 0.48 6.31
N VAL A 537 11.05 1.47 6.37
CA VAL A 537 11.53 2.24 5.23
C VAL A 537 13.05 2.14 5.16
N THR A 538 13.63 2.29 3.97
CA THR A 538 15.06 2.06 3.79
C THR A 538 15.92 3.20 4.34
N GLY A 539 17.06 2.87 4.94
CA GLY A 539 18.06 3.85 5.38
C GLY A 539 18.66 4.68 4.24
N ALA A 540 18.53 4.25 2.97
CA ALA A 540 19.06 5.01 1.84
C ALA A 540 18.43 6.41 1.68
N CYS A 541 17.19 6.59 2.14
CA CYS A 541 16.52 7.88 2.25
C CYS A 541 15.41 7.80 3.32
N LEU A 542 15.75 8.16 4.56
CA LEU A 542 14.87 8.07 5.73
C LEU A 542 14.85 9.41 6.46
N MET A 543 13.68 10.04 6.54
CA MET A 543 13.46 11.24 7.36
C MET A 543 12.77 10.88 8.68
N ILE A 544 13.23 11.49 9.77
CA ILE A 544 12.67 11.31 11.12
C ILE A 544 12.81 12.60 11.92
N GLU A 545 11.83 12.88 12.77
CA GLU A 545 11.94 13.94 13.78
C GLU A 545 12.97 13.54 14.84
N ARG A 546 13.93 14.43 15.14
CA ARG A 546 15.03 14.17 16.07
C ARG A 546 14.54 13.61 17.41
N THR A 547 13.49 14.20 17.96
CA THR A 547 12.91 13.79 19.24
C THR A 547 12.49 12.32 19.25
N LYS A 548 11.97 11.81 18.13
CA LYS A 548 11.57 10.41 17.94
C LYS A 548 12.78 9.50 17.74
N PHE A 549 13.77 9.93 16.97
CA PHE A 549 15.03 9.21 16.78
C PHE A 549 15.77 9.02 18.11
N ASP A 550 15.89 10.09 18.90
CA ASP A 550 16.54 10.06 20.22
C ASP A 550 15.74 9.20 21.21
N ALA A 551 14.40 9.24 21.15
CA ALA A 551 13.53 8.46 22.04
C ALA A 551 13.68 6.94 21.88
N VAL A 552 14.10 6.46 20.71
CA VAL A 552 14.40 5.04 20.46
C VAL A 552 15.88 4.71 20.59
N GLY A 553 16.76 5.70 20.80
CA GLY A 553 18.20 5.51 20.98
C GLY A 553 19.02 5.47 19.69
N GLY A 554 18.49 5.99 18.57
CA GLY A 554 19.15 6.01 17.27
C GLY A 554 19.26 4.64 16.60
N PHE A 555 20.21 4.47 15.66
CA PHE A 555 20.47 3.18 15.02
C PHE A 555 21.21 2.22 15.96
N ASP A 556 20.95 0.91 15.84
CA ASP A 556 21.71 -0.10 16.57
C ASP A 556 23.08 -0.36 15.91
N GLU A 557 24.15 0.02 16.60
CA GLU A 557 25.53 -0.12 16.11
C GLU A 557 26.00 -1.59 16.06
N GLU A 558 25.26 -2.54 16.64
CA GLU A 558 25.50 -3.97 16.48
C GLU A 558 25.05 -4.51 15.10
N LEU A 559 24.28 -3.72 14.34
CA LEU A 559 23.83 -4.00 12.97
C LEU A 559 24.59 -3.11 11.97
N PRO A 560 25.89 -3.36 11.72
CA PRO A 560 26.75 -2.40 11.04
C PRO A 560 26.42 -2.20 9.55
N ILE A 561 25.70 -3.14 8.94
CA ILE A 561 25.56 -3.21 7.47
C ILE A 561 24.12 -3.46 7.05
N ALA A 562 23.49 -4.54 7.53
CA ALA A 562 22.15 -4.93 7.12
C ALA A 562 21.17 -4.74 8.28
N TYR A 563 19.90 -4.51 7.94
CA TYR A 563 18.76 -4.45 8.87
C TYR A 563 18.78 -3.35 9.94
N ASN A 564 19.76 -2.44 9.96
CA ASN A 564 19.78 -1.31 10.90
C ASN A 564 18.57 -0.37 10.74
N ASP A 565 18.13 -0.14 9.51
CA ASP A 565 16.94 0.65 9.17
C ASP A 565 15.66 -0.06 9.61
N SER A 566 15.58 -1.37 9.38
CA SER A 566 14.47 -2.22 9.81
C SER A 566 14.36 -2.30 11.33
N ASP A 567 15.47 -2.48 12.04
CA ASP A 567 15.52 -2.43 13.51
C ASP A 567 15.04 -1.08 14.06
N LEU A 568 15.50 0.04 13.49
CA LEU A 568 15.01 1.37 13.86
C LEU A 568 13.50 1.50 13.66
N CYS A 569 13.00 1.10 12.49
CA CYS A 569 11.58 1.15 12.14
C CYS A 569 10.72 0.26 13.04
N PHE A 570 11.19 -0.93 13.39
CA PHE A 570 10.49 -1.85 14.27
C PHE A 570 10.41 -1.31 15.70
N ARG A 571 11.50 -0.70 16.21
CA ARG A 571 11.47 -0.01 17.52
C ARG A 571 10.51 1.18 17.54
N LEU A 572 10.32 1.87 16.42
CA LEU A 572 9.32 2.94 16.31
C LEU A 572 7.89 2.36 16.39
N ILE A 573 7.63 1.23 15.71
CA ILE A 573 6.35 0.52 15.80
C ILE A 573 6.07 0.01 17.22
N GLU A 574 7.07 -0.55 17.90
CA GLU A 574 6.96 -1.00 19.29
C GLU A 574 6.67 0.15 20.28
N ARG A 575 6.94 1.40 19.88
CA ARG A 575 6.57 2.61 20.62
C ARG A 575 5.18 3.16 20.25
N GLY A 576 4.44 2.47 19.37
CA GLY A 576 3.12 2.87 18.89
C GLY A 576 3.15 3.93 17.79
N LEU A 577 4.28 4.07 17.08
CA LEU A 577 4.41 4.95 15.91
C LEU A 577 4.26 4.16 14.60
N PHE A 578 4.02 4.87 13.51
CA PHE A 578 3.88 4.30 12.17
C PHE A 578 5.02 4.75 11.27
N ASN A 579 5.52 3.87 10.40
CA ASN A 579 6.46 4.29 9.35
C ASN A 579 5.68 4.43 8.05
N VAL A 580 5.91 5.52 7.32
CA VAL A 580 5.17 5.83 6.10
C VAL A 580 6.13 5.98 4.93
N VAL A 581 5.71 5.57 3.73
CA VAL A 581 6.42 5.95 2.50
C VAL A 581 5.62 7.04 1.81
N CYS A 582 6.31 8.09 1.37
CA CYS A 582 5.77 9.15 0.53
C CYS A 582 6.22 8.96 -0.92
N PRO A 583 5.41 8.35 -1.81
CA PRO A 583 5.87 8.04 -3.15
C PRO A 583 6.04 9.26 -4.08
N ALA A 584 5.51 10.42 -3.67
CA ALA A 584 5.72 11.69 -4.36
C ALA A 584 7.15 12.24 -4.16
N ALA A 585 7.79 11.92 -3.03
CA ALA A 585 9.20 12.21 -2.83
C ALA A 585 10.02 11.16 -3.58
N GLN A 586 10.66 11.55 -4.70
CA GLN A 586 11.36 10.62 -5.58
C GLN A 586 12.85 10.93 -5.66
N PHE A 587 13.65 9.86 -5.62
CA PHE A 587 15.09 9.91 -5.79
C PHE A 587 15.56 8.79 -6.70
N LEU A 588 16.61 9.04 -7.48
CA LEU A 588 17.42 7.99 -8.08
C LEU A 588 18.43 7.48 -7.06
N HIS A 589 18.71 6.18 -7.06
CA HIS A 589 19.75 5.57 -6.24
C HIS A 589 20.67 4.69 -7.10
N TYR A 590 21.96 5.02 -7.09
CA TYR A 590 22.99 4.42 -7.95
C TYR A 590 23.69 3.19 -7.32
N GLU A 591 22.98 2.41 -6.50
CA GLU A 591 23.42 1.26 -5.65
C GLU A 591 24.58 0.39 -6.19
N SER A 592 24.75 0.28 -7.50
CA SER A 592 25.82 -0.46 -8.20
C SER A 592 27.22 0.17 -8.12
N PHE A 593 27.39 1.41 -7.68
CA PHE A 593 28.70 2.09 -7.67
C PHE A 593 29.55 1.79 -6.41
N SER A 594 28.93 1.58 -5.26
CA SER A 594 29.65 1.57 -3.97
C SER A 594 29.77 0.18 -3.31
N ARG A 595 28.91 -0.80 -3.61
CA ARG A 595 28.87 -2.08 -2.87
C ARG A 595 28.68 -3.34 -3.72
N ALA A 596 29.51 -4.35 -3.44
CA ALA A 596 29.29 -5.73 -3.90
C ALA A 596 28.23 -6.42 -3.01
N LYS A 597 27.49 -7.40 -3.54
CA LYS A 597 26.33 -7.98 -2.86
C LYS A 597 26.70 -8.64 -1.53
N ASP A 598 25.78 -8.56 -0.57
CA ASP A 598 26.00 -9.03 0.80
C ASP A 598 26.03 -10.58 0.93
N ASP A 599 25.74 -11.32 -0.12
CA ASP A 599 25.78 -12.79 -0.14
C ASP A 599 26.92 -13.40 -0.99
N ASP A 600 27.70 -12.55 -1.66
CA ASP A 600 28.71 -12.99 -2.64
C ASP A 600 29.87 -13.80 -2.03
N THR A 601 30.11 -13.70 -0.71
CA THR A 601 31.18 -14.45 -0.03
C THR A 601 30.67 -15.18 1.21
N PRO A 602 31.26 -16.33 1.61
CA PRO A 602 30.86 -17.06 2.82
C PRO A 602 30.89 -16.19 4.08
N ARG A 603 31.88 -15.28 4.18
CA ARG A 603 32.01 -14.35 5.30
C ARG A 603 30.84 -13.38 5.36
N ARG A 604 30.45 -12.77 4.23
CA ARG A 604 29.33 -11.82 4.20
C ARG A 604 27.98 -12.51 4.45
N ARG A 605 27.78 -13.72 3.91
CA ARG A 605 26.60 -14.55 4.24
C ARG A 605 26.50 -14.84 5.74
N SER A 606 27.59 -15.29 6.35
CA SER A 606 27.61 -15.59 7.79
C SER A 606 27.29 -14.35 8.65
N ARG A 607 27.76 -13.17 8.23
CA ARG A 607 27.43 -11.89 8.89
C ARG A 607 25.94 -11.56 8.70
N LEU A 608 25.42 -11.63 7.47
CA LEU A 608 24.02 -11.34 7.18
C LEU A 608 23.07 -12.28 7.95
N ASP A 609 23.42 -13.57 8.05
CA ASP A 609 22.68 -14.54 8.87
C ASP A 609 22.71 -14.18 10.36
N ALA A 610 23.84 -13.70 10.90
CA ALA A 610 23.95 -13.25 12.28
C ALA A 610 23.17 -11.95 12.54
N ASP A 611 23.18 -11.00 11.59
CA ASP A 611 22.39 -9.77 11.66
C ASP A 611 20.88 -10.10 11.64
N ARG A 612 20.46 -11.03 10.78
CA ARG A 612 19.08 -11.52 10.76
C ARG A 612 18.69 -12.16 12.08
N GLN A 613 19.53 -13.04 12.64
CA GLN A 613 19.25 -13.69 13.94
C GLN A 613 19.10 -12.68 15.08
N ARG A 614 19.89 -11.60 15.07
CA ARG A 614 19.76 -10.51 16.06
C ARG A 614 18.43 -9.78 15.91
N LEU A 615 18.05 -9.43 14.68
CA LEU A 615 16.76 -8.83 14.39
C LEU A 615 15.60 -9.72 14.86
N GLU A 616 15.66 -11.03 14.53
CA GLU A 616 14.71 -12.07 14.93
C GLU A 616 14.59 -12.24 16.46
N ALA A 617 15.72 -12.20 17.16
CA ALA A 617 15.74 -12.31 18.60
C ALA A 617 15.09 -11.10 19.28
N ARG A 618 15.24 -9.90 18.69
CA ARG A 618 14.75 -8.63 19.26
C ARG A 618 13.28 -8.38 18.95
N HIS A 619 12.87 -8.57 17.69
CA HIS A 619 11.59 -8.13 17.14
C HIS A 619 10.67 -9.29 16.78
N ARG A 620 10.56 -10.27 17.69
CA ARG A 620 9.86 -11.54 17.41
C ARG A 620 8.43 -11.34 16.90
N ASP A 621 7.67 -10.41 17.46
CA ASP A 621 6.25 -10.27 17.16
C ASP A 621 6.02 -9.68 15.76
N ILE A 622 6.71 -8.59 15.42
CA ILE A 622 6.67 -7.98 14.07
C ILE A 622 7.22 -8.95 13.02
N LEU A 623 8.24 -9.74 13.39
CA LEU A 623 8.82 -10.72 12.46
C LEU A 623 7.96 -11.96 12.28
N ALA A 624 7.11 -12.30 13.24
CA ALA A 624 6.14 -13.38 13.13
C ALA A 624 4.92 -12.97 12.28
N ARG A 625 4.47 -11.72 12.39
CA ARG A 625 3.37 -11.16 11.61
C ARG A 625 3.64 -9.69 11.32
N ASP A 626 3.86 -9.41 10.04
CA ASP A 626 3.93 -8.04 9.55
C ASP A 626 2.51 -7.42 9.52
N PRO A 627 2.29 -6.28 10.19
CA PRO A 627 0.96 -5.66 10.26
C PRO A 627 0.46 -5.10 8.92
N PHE A 628 1.36 -4.86 7.95
CA PHE A 628 1.01 -4.26 6.66
C PHE A 628 1.06 -5.26 5.49
N HIS A 629 1.40 -6.53 5.77
CA HIS A 629 1.32 -7.65 4.85
C HIS A 629 0.32 -8.69 5.34
N ASN A 630 -0.88 -8.67 4.77
CA ASN A 630 -1.98 -9.57 5.13
C ASN A 630 -1.55 -11.06 5.02
N PRO A 631 -1.88 -11.91 6.00
CA PRO A 631 -1.48 -13.32 6.01
C PRO A 631 -2.09 -14.17 4.89
N ASN A 632 -3.10 -13.67 4.18
CA ASN A 632 -3.70 -14.33 3.02
C ASN A 632 -2.91 -14.13 1.71
N PHE A 633 -1.93 -13.21 1.69
CA PHE A 633 -0.94 -13.14 0.61
C PHE A 633 0.09 -14.28 0.73
N ASP A 634 0.75 -14.60 -0.37
CA ASP A 634 1.90 -15.50 -0.36
C ASP A 634 2.95 -14.95 0.62
N PRO A 635 3.30 -15.69 1.68
CA PRO A 635 4.25 -15.23 2.69
C PRO A 635 5.68 -15.11 2.15
N LYS A 636 5.92 -15.33 0.85
CA LYS A 636 7.20 -15.13 0.17
C LYS A 636 7.11 -14.10 -0.97
N SER A 637 5.97 -13.47 -1.17
CA SER A 637 5.80 -12.50 -2.26
C SER A 637 6.08 -11.08 -1.79
N ALA A 638 7.03 -10.43 -2.46
CA ALA A 638 7.26 -9.00 -2.31
C ALA A 638 6.26 -8.14 -3.13
N TYR A 639 5.23 -8.76 -3.73
CA TYR A 639 4.35 -8.16 -4.74
C TYR A 639 2.86 -8.28 -4.39
N PHE A 640 2.51 -8.64 -3.15
CA PHE A 640 1.10 -8.81 -2.70
C PHE A 640 0.32 -9.81 -3.56
N MET A 641 0.99 -10.88 -3.97
CA MET A 641 0.37 -11.97 -4.73
C MET A 641 -0.37 -12.91 -3.80
N THR A 642 -1.52 -13.43 -4.25
CA THR A 642 -2.16 -14.58 -3.60
C THR A 642 -1.36 -15.84 -3.93
N GLY A 643 -0.94 -16.60 -2.92
CA GLY A 643 -0.22 -17.86 -3.14
C GLY A 643 -1.09 -18.92 -3.82
N ARG A 644 -0.48 -19.94 -4.43
CA ARG A 644 -1.16 -21.18 -4.80
C ARG A 644 -1.60 -21.89 -3.52
N GLN A 645 -2.89 -21.82 -3.20
CA GLN A 645 -3.48 -22.55 -2.07
C GLN A 645 -3.45 -24.07 -2.27
#